data_AF-K7YQH7-F1
#
_entry.id   AF-K7YQH7-F1
#
_cell.length_a   1.000
_cell.length_b   1.000
_cell.length_c   1.000
_cell.angle_alpha   90.00
_cell.angle_beta   90.00
_cell.angle_gamma   90.00
#
_symmetry.space_group_name_H-M   'P 1'
#
loop_
_entity.id
_entity.type
_entity.pdbx_description
1 polymer ?
#
loop_
_entity_poly.entity_id
_entity_poly.type
_entity_poly.pdbx_seq_one_letter_code
_entity_poly.pdbx_strand_id
1 'polypeptide(L)'
;MKALSFLFLFLSVVVSLSCQHKEKQIPRDIASLQANGGMEGIWFLQGTSSTRGPYNGELELRKASDGTFDVVRVVTYINYFFDGLKVQEVWTGKAVATHDSLTISYDLRQGDFITKLGNQKRDPSDFDAPITVLSRYVVTPNGLATHYADKKVSNYNEWITTRRDLEAQPLWVNQRQTISAQGPKVPLVVRGVINLFKKDIGYEKDPLVKSYKNRPEYKNENPYIVFDPTDFQFYRNNKDVIRVTNKIVDDISITEAAVKRNAYAPTLEEKANSYDKNTRDFHINEAGMVAHAVLDENGRLLNYSFDGDAALWTGMYLGSQAMRYLKTKDSEALDNVKKSLRGLMTLMEITNDPQQFARTLALYNPAQPVPAKWHRGEGKFQHLIWLEGGNNDMIKGITHGFLWAGMVLPQSETELWKELRANSRKLIDLQVVNDKSQNRPAALGLAAWLTNDASFKEQYIKYYDKIKTKVTGYSFDTTFYWHGSADWSGINLGLVGDITDITLADLLGQSKIRDQLRERLMDAWVTYSPAQRHLQTLVAYGFAYKHGTRGGNFRSESSEAQFNASLNQAAWGLREIPYPRPNLDVTIDHSLRPDWCMSPIPRLFWKSLKKPEPPVSYFYQGLYNYPVFELQAFTSNFVWKDGAFLYQDSHRKGVENSGVDYLYGYWLARYIGATNIN
;
A
#
# COMPACT_ATOMS: atom_id res chain seq x y z
N MET A 1 15.73 63.04 22.58
CA MET A 1 15.10 64.37 22.63
C MET A 1 14.98 64.90 21.20
N LYS A 2 13.72 65.13 20.75
CA LYS A 2 13.25 65.98 19.62
C LYS A 2 13.71 65.59 18.19
N ALA A 3 12.84 65.00 17.36
CA ALA A 3 11.73 65.60 16.57
C ALA A 3 12.25 66.38 15.33
N LEU A 4 12.10 65.87 14.09
CA LEU A 4 10.92 65.87 13.18
C LEU A 4 10.89 67.10 12.26
N SER A 5 10.75 66.86 10.94
CA SER A 5 10.10 67.67 9.87
C SER A 5 10.90 67.48 8.55
N PHE A 6 10.53 66.62 7.60
CA PHE A 6 9.35 66.61 6.70
C PHE A 6 9.22 67.83 5.77
N LEU A 7 9.40 67.54 4.47
CA LEU A 7 8.83 68.16 3.26
C LEU A 7 9.37 69.51 2.74
N PHE A 8 9.96 69.49 1.53
CA PHE A 8 9.52 70.17 0.28
C PHE A 8 10.54 69.83 -0.83
N LEU A 9 10.28 68.85 -1.70
CA LEU A 9 9.64 68.91 -3.04
C LEU A 9 10.48 69.58 -4.16
N PHE A 10 10.75 68.77 -5.20
CA PHE A 10 11.09 69.07 -6.60
C PHE A 10 12.44 69.76 -6.93
N LEU A 11 13.45 68.95 -7.24
CA LEU A 11 14.12 68.92 -8.57
C LEU A 11 15.19 67.80 -8.58
N SER A 12 14.85 66.63 -9.10
CA SER A 12 15.85 65.59 -9.41
C SER A 12 15.82 65.32 -10.90
N VAL A 13 16.79 65.93 -11.59
CA VAL A 13 17.15 65.63 -12.97
C VAL A 13 17.53 64.16 -13.06
N VAL A 14 16.73 63.41 -13.81
CA VAL A 14 16.98 62.01 -14.16
C VAL A 14 18.12 61.99 -15.18
N VAL A 15 19.28 61.47 -14.77
CA VAL A 15 20.28 60.93 -15.70
C VAL A 15 20.13 59.42 -15.66
N SER A 16 19.21 58.89 -16.45
CA SER A 16 19.13 57.47 -16.76
C SER A 16 20.17 57.15 -17.84
N LEU A 17 21.30 56.59 -17.43
CA LEU A 17 22.14 55.80 -18.32
C LEU A 17 21.34 54.55 -18.72
N SER A 18 20.77 54.60 -19.93
CA SER A 18 20.10 53.48 -20.57
C SER A 18 21.12 52.39 -20.90
N CYS A 19 21.23 51.37 -20.05
CA CYS A 19 21.69 50.06 -20.50
C CYS A 19 20.60 49.49 -21.42
N GLN A 20 20.76 49.68 -22.72
CA GLN A 20 19.95 49.06 -23.75
C GLN A 20 20.22 47.55 -23.73
N HIS A 21 19.42 46.78 -22.97
CA HIS A 21 19.28 45.37 -23.26
C HIS A 21 18.70 45.26 -24.67
N LYS A 22 19.49 44.77 -25.63
CA LYS A 22 18.95 44.33 -26.92
C LYS A 22 17.95 43.20 -26.62
N GLU A 23 16.67 43.54 -26.60
CA GLU A 23 15.60 42.56 -26.69
C GLU A 23 15.86 41.75 -27.97
N LYS A 24 16.24 40.48 -27.83
CA LYS A 24 16.32 39.59 -28.98
C LYS A 24 14.91 39.49 -29.54
N GLN A 25 14.67 40.06 -30.73
CA GLN A 25 13.44 39.85 -31.47
C GLN A 25 13.26 38.34 -31.67
N ILE A 26 12.26 37.77 -31.01
CA ILE A 26 11.88 36.37 -31.21
C ILE A 26 11.32 36.26 -32.63
N PRO A 27 11.85 35.37 -33.49
CA PRO A 27 11.28 35.15 -34.81
C PRO A 27 9.80 34.83 -34.67
N ARG A 28 8.95 35.61 -35.35
CA ARG A 28 7.50 35.47 -35.25
C ARG A 28 6.99 34.33 -36.12
N ASP A 29 7.73 33.91 -37.14
CA ASP A 29 7.32 32.83 -38.05
C ASP A 29 7.97 31.48 -37.69
N ILE A 30 7.18 30.39 -37.81
CA ILE A 30 7.60 29.03 -37.46
C ILE A 30 8.70 28.53 -38.41
N ALA A 31 8.66 28.89 -39.69
CA ALA A 31 9.68 28.51 -40.66
C ALA A 31 11.09 28.98 -40.25
N SER A 32 11.23 30.22 -39.80
CA SER A 32 12.48 30.77 -39.28
C SER A 32 12.91 30.06 -38.01
N LEU A 33 11.96 29.74 -37.11
CA LEU A 33 12.25 28.93 -35.93
C LEU A 33 12.70 27.51 -36.33
N GLN A 34 12.15 26.88 -37.36
CA GLN A 34 12.60 25.56 -37.81
C GLN A 34 13.98 25.59 -38.44
N ALA A 35 14.21 26.52 -39.38
CA ALA A 35 15.46 26.64 -40.12
C ALA A 35 16.67 26.87 -39.20
N ASN A 36 16.47 27.59 -38.09
CA ASN A 36 17.52 27.89 -37.13
C ASN A 36 17.62 26.88 -35.97
N GLY A 37 16.86 25.78 -35.99
CA GLY A 37 16.72 24.88 -34.83
C GLY A 37 16.07 25.55 -33.61
N GLY A 38 15.44 26.70 -33.82
CA GLY A 38 14.71 27.52 -32.85
C GLY A 38 13.48 26.85 -32.24
N MET A 39 12.85 25.88 -32.91
CA MET A 39 11.68 25.18 -32.38
C MET A 39 11.99 24.28 -31.18
N GLU A 40 13.16 23.64 -31.19
CA GLU A 40 13.62 22.81 -30.08
C GLU A 40 13.90 23.70 -28.85
N GLY A 41 13.40 23.31 -27.69
CA GLY A 41 13.54 24.08 -26.46
C GLY A 41 12.35 23.95 -25.52
N ILE A 42 12.44 24.64 -24.39
CA ILE A 42 11.33 24.76 -23.43
C ILE A 42 10.69 26.12 -23.62
N TRP A 43 9.40 26.13 -23.89
CA TRP A 43 8.61 27.32 -24.16
C TRP A 43 7.75 27.68 -22.96
N PHE A 44 7.79 28.95 -22.56
CA PHE A 44 6.83 29.48 -21.59
C PHE A 44 5.44 29.49 -22.19
N LEU A 45 4.49 28.88 -21.47
CA LEU A 45 3.13 28.65 -21.91
C LEU A 45 2.15 29.30 -20.93
N GLN A 46 1.12 29.96 -21.47
CA GLN A 46 0.00 30.44 -20.70
C GLN A 46 -1.29 30.13 -21.44
N GLY A 47 -2.39 30.04 -20.70
CA GLY A 47 -3.68 29.80 -21.31
C GLY A 47 -4.85 29.87 -20.36
N THR A 48 -6.02 29.55 -20.89
CA THR A 48 -7.27 29.47 -20.15
C THR A 48 -8.02 28.21 -20.52
N SER A 49 -8.44 27.45 -19.51
CA SER A 49 -9.42 26.36 -19.64
C SER A 49 -10.81 26.93 -19.41
N SER A 50 -11.78 26.51 -20.23
CA SER A 50 -13.18 26.92 -20.07
C SER A 50 -13.82 26.45 -18.76
N THR A 51 -13.29 25.41 -18.12
CA THR A 51 -13.82 24.85 -16.86
C THR A 51 -12.93 25.10 -15.64
N ARG A 52 -11.62 25.30 -15.83
CA ARG A 52 -10.63 25.44 -14.75
C ARG A 52 -9.96 26.82 -14.70
N GLY A 53 -10.30 27.70 -15.64
CA GLY A 53 -9.79 29.07 -15.65
C GLY A 53 -8.33 29.16 -16.11
N PRO A 54 -7.63 30.25 -15.72
CA PRO A 54 -6.29 30.54 -16.24
C PRO A 54 -5.21 29.63 -15.63
N TYR A 55 -4.16 29.38 -16.41
CA TYR A 55 -2.99 28.61 -16.02
C TYR A 55 -1.71 29.16 -16.64
N ASN A 56 -0.58 28.82 -16.02
CA ASN A 56 0.77 29.03 -16.55
C ASN A 56 1.53 27.71 -16.55
N GLY A 57 2.52 27.60 -17.41
CA GLY A 57 3.30 26.37 -17.52
C GLY A 57 4.41 26.44 -18.55
N GLU A 58 4.85 25.25 -18.94
CA GLU A 58 5.92 25.06 -19.91
C GLU A 58 5.54 23.99 -20.93
N LEU A 59 6.02 24.16 -22.15
CA LEU A 59 5.93 23.21 -23.25
C LEU A 59 7.34 22.90 -23.75
N GLU A 60 7.82 21.69 -23.49
CA GLU A 60 9.08 21.20 -24.03
C GLU A 60 8.85 20.59 -25.41
N LEU A 61 9.71 20.97 -26.36
CA LEU A 61 9.84 20.36 -27.67
C LEU A 61 11.26 19.84 -27.81
N ARG A 62 11.43 18.52 -27.86
CA ARG A 62 12.72 17.85 -28.03
C ARG A 62 12.75 17.10 -29.35
N LYS A 63 13.78 17.29 -30.17
CA LYS A 63 13.81 16.69 -31.51
C LYS A 63 13.96 15.16 -31.41
N ALA A 64 13.06 14.44 -32.09
CA ALA A 64 13.09 12.99 -32.21
C ALA A 64 13.86 12.54 -33.46
N SER A 65 14.28 11.27 -33.49
CA SER A 65 15.07 10.70 -34.59
C SER A 65 14.30 10.59 -35.91
N ASP A 66 12.97 10.58 -35.86
CA ASP A 66 12.08 10.49 -37.02
C ASP A 66 11.78 11.86 -37.66
N GLY A 67 12.41 12.94 -37.17
CA GLY A 67 12.19 14.31 -37.65
C GLY A 67 11.00 15.02 -37.01
N THR A 68 10.27 14.37 -36.09
CA THR A 68 9.23 14.99 -35.26
C THR A 68 9.82 15.56 -33.96
N PHE A 69 8.97 16.09 -33.08
CA PHE A 69 9.34 16.46 -31.72
C PHE A 69 8.61 15.60 -30.69
N ASP A 70 9.33 15.13 -29.68
CA ASP A 70 8.75 14.69 -28.42
C ASP A 70 8.29 15.91 -27.63
N VAL A 71 7.07 15.82 -27.08
CA VAL A 71 6.42 16.93 -26.40
C VAL A 71 6.16 16.58 -24.94
N VAL A 72 6.48 17.51 -24.04
CA VAL A 72 6.01 17.48 -22.65
C VAL A 72 5.35 18.81 -22.35
N ARG A 73 4.07 18.81 -21.96
CA ARG A 73 3.39 20.01 -21.45
C ARG A 73 3.14 19.84 -19.96
N VAL A 74 3.48 20.87 -19.18
CA VAL A 74 3.21 20.95 -17.75
C VAL A 74 2.54 22.28 -17.46
N VAL A 75 1.30 22.28 -16.96
CA VAL A 75 0.58 23.52 -16.60
C VAL A 75 -0.02 23.45 -15.21
N THR A 76 0.03 24.56 -14.48
CA THR A 76 -0.59 24.69 -13.15
C THR A 76 -1.69 25.73 -13.22
N TYR A 77 -2.89 25.35 -12.78
CA TYR A 77 -4.04 26.24 -12.74
C TYR A 77 -3.90 27.26 -11.60
N ILE A 78 -4.24 28.53 -11.87
CA ILE A 78 -4.03 29.63 -10.93
C ILE A 78 -5.10 29.64 -9.84
N ASN A 79 -6.36 29.46 -10.23
CA ASN A 79 -7.53 29.62 -9.36
C ASN A 79 -8.36 28.33 -9.22
N TYR A 80 -7.79 27.18 -9.58
CA TYR A 80 -8.46 25.88 -9.51
C TYR A 80 -7.73 24.97 -8.53
N PHE A 81 -8.43 24.63 -7.46
CA PHE A 81 -7.90 23.88 -6.33
C PHE A 81 -8.78 22.67 -6.05
N PHE A 82 -8.18 21.59 -5.58
CA PHE A 82 -8.86 20.41 -5.08
C PHE A 82 -8.39 20.12 -3.66
N ASP A 83 -9.30 20.12 -2.68
CA ASP A 83 -8.99 20.02 -1.25
C ASP A 83 -7.87 20.99 -0.81
N GLY A 84 -7.89 22.22 -1.34
CA GLY A 84 -6.91 23.27 -1.05
C GLY A 84 -5.55 23.10 -1.76
N LEU A 85 -5.38 22.08 -2.59
CA LEU A 85 -4.16 21.82 -3.36
C LEU A 85 -4.28 22.35 -4.79
N LYS A 86 -3.20 22.93 -5.31
CA LYS A 86 -3.15 23.38 -6.71
C LYS A 86 -3.22 22.18 -7.64
N VAL A 87 -4.02 22.29 -8.69
CA VAL A 87 -4.08 21.25 -9.72
C VAL A 87 -3.07 21.57 -10.82
N GLN A 88 -2.25 20.59 -11.15
CA GLN A 88 -1.31 20.59 -12.25
C GLN A 88 -1.68 19.50 -13.25
N GLU A 89 -1.59 19.81 -14.53
CA GLU A 89 -1.84 18.90 -15.63
C GLU A 89 -0.54 18.67 -16.38
N VAL A 90 -0.23 17.40 -16.65
CA VAL A 90 0.91 16.97 -17.44
C VAL A 90 0.46 16.02 -18.53
N TRP A 91 0.92 16.26 -19.76
CA TRP A 91 0.78 15.27 -20.82
C TRP A 91 2.01 15.22 -21.72
N THR A 92 2.19 14.08 -22.36
CA THR A 92 3.25 13.81 -23.33
C THR A 92 2.66 13.50 -24.69
N GLY A 93 3.32 13.93 -25.75
CA GLY A 93 2.83 13.74 -27.11
C GLY A 93 3.91 13.86 -28.17
N LYS A 94 3.46 14.01 -29.41
CA LYS A 94 4.31 14.26 -30.58
C LYS A 94 3.92 15.56 -31.25
N ALA A 95 4.88 16.25 -31.83
CA ALA A 95 4.60 17.42 -32.66
C ALA A 95 5.30 17.39 -34.00
N VAL A 96 4.62 17.96 -34.99
CA VAL A 96 5.15 18.22 -36.32
C VAL A 96 5.02 19.71 -36.58
N ALA A 97 6.15 20.33 -36.90
CA ALA A 97 6.16 21.72 -37.34
C ALA A 97 6.19 21.78 -38.88
N THR A 98 5.35 22.65 -39.44
CA THR A 98 5.30 23.05 -40.85
C THR A 98 5.71 24.51 -40.97
N HIS A 99 5.77 25.02 -42.21
CA HIS A 99 6.11 26.42 -42.49
C HIS A 99 5.27 27.43 -41.68
N ASP A 100 3.99 27.13 -41.46
CA ASP A 100 2.97 28.03 -40.91
C ASP A 100 2.33 27.55 -39.60
N SER A 101 2.62 26.32 -39.15
CA SER A 101 1.97 25.76 -37.95
C SER A 101 2.82 24.76 -37.19
N LEU A 102 2.56 24.63 -35.89
CA LEU A 102 3.04 23.54 -35.05
C LEU A 102 1.82 22.71 -34.64
N THR A 103 1.73 21.50 -35.16
CA THR A 103 0.64 20.58 -34.82
C THR A 103 1.13 19.59 -33.77
N ILE A 104 0.45 19.56 -32.64
CA ILE A 104 0.72 18.66 -31.53
C ILE A 104 -0.41 17.62 -31.46
N SER A 105 -0.03 16.36 -31.30
CA SER A 105 -0.93 15.23 -31.06
C SER A 105 -0.55 14.54 -29.77
N TYR A 106 -1.53 14.31 -28.90
CA TYR A 106 -1.33 13.60 -27.64
C TYR A 106 -2.59 12.83 -27.24
N ASP A 107 -2.41 11.81 -26.41
CA ASP A 107 -3.47 10.91 -26.00
C ASP A 107 -3.79 11.10 -24.51
N LEU A 108 -5.09 11.24 -24.20
CA LEU A 108 -5.59 11.34 -22.83
C LEU A 108 -6.44 10.10 -22.50
N ARG A 109 -6.07 9.39 -21.43
CA ARG A 109 -6.94 8.34 -20.88
C ARG A 109 -8.21 8.95 -20.28
N GLN A 110 -9.36 8.31 -20.54
CA GLN A 110 -10.66 8.76 -20.04
C GLN A 110 -11.01 8.03 -18.74
N GLY A 111 -10.83 6.71 -18.70
CA GLY A 111 -10.85 5.89 -17.48
C GLY A 111 -9.46 5.32 -17.17
N ASP A 112 -9.18 5.06 -15.88
CA ASP A 112 -8.01 4.28 -15.45
C ASP A 112 -8.42 3.15 -14.51
N PHE A 113 -8.65 3.43 -13.22
CA PHE A 113 -9.04 2.38 -12.28
C PHE A 113 -10.25 2.70 -11.41
N ILE A 114 -10.54 3.98 -11.14
CA ILE A 114 -11.79 4.34 -10.46
C ILE A 114 -12.93 4.36 -11.49
N THR A 115 -13.89 3.45 -11.31
CA THR A 115 -15.09 3.34 -12.16
C THR A 115 -16.28 4.12 -11.60
N LYS A 116 -16.31 4.37 -10.29
CA LYS A 116 -17.35 5.15 -9.60
C LYS A 116 -16.73 5.96 -8.48
N LEU A 117 -17.13 7.23 -8.36
CA LEU A 117 -16.81 8.12 -7.24
C LEU A 117 -18.07 8.88 -6.80
N GLY A 118 -18.60 8.57 -5.63
CA GLY A 118 -19.89 9.10 -5.17
C GLY A 118 -21.00 8.82 -6.19
N ASN A 119 -21.60 9.87 -6.76
CA ASN A 119 -22.62 9.70 -7.80
C ASN A 119 -22.05 9.68 -9.23
N GLN A 120 -20.76 9.98 -9.41
CA GLN A 120 -20.09 9.96 -10.72
C GLN A 120 -19.70 8.53 -11.09
N LYS A 121 -19.86 8.19 -12.37
CA LYS A 121 -19.53 6.86 -12.90
C LYS A 121 -18.90 7.00 -14.29
N ARG A 122 -17.86 6.21 -14.56
CA ARG A 122 -17.30 6.02 -15.90
C ARG A 122 -18.18 5.11 -16.74
N ASP A 123 -18.32 5.42 -18.02
CA ASP A 123 -18.89 4.48 -18.97
C ASP A 123 -17.83 3.40 -19.27
N PRO A 124 -18.19 2.11 -19.44
CA PRO A 124 -17.23 1.08 -19.83
C PRO A 124 -16.42 1.45 -21.09
N SER A 125 -17.00 2.18 -22.04
CA SER A 125 -16.30 2.65 -23.25
C SER A 125 -15.20 3.68 -22.97
N ASP A 126 -15.19 4.32 -21.79
CA ASP A 126 -14.11 5.24 -21.38
C ASP A 126 -12.76 4.53 -21.20
N PHE A 127 -12.76 3.19 -21.08
CA PHE A 127 -11.55 2.40 -20.89
C PHE A 127 -11.00 1.81 -22.19
N ASP A 128 -11.81 1.75 -23.26
CA ASP A 128 -11.46 1.07 -24.51
C ASP A 128 -10.27 1.72 -25.22
N ALA A 129 -10.27 3.05 -25.30
CA ALA A 129 -9.25 3.82 -26.00
C ALA A 129 -9.06 5.22 -25.39
N PRO A 130 -7.82 5.76 -25.43
CA PRO A 130 -7.60 7.15 -25.09
C PRO A 130 -8.24 8.10 -26.13
N ILE A 131 -8.45 9.35 -25.73
CA ILE A 131 -8.82 10.43 -26.64
C ILE A 131 -7.55 11.02 -27.24
N THR A 132 -7.42 10.93 -28.56
CA THR A 132 -6.41 11.71 -29.28
C THR A 132 -6.85 13.16 -29.43
N VAL A 133 -6.07 14.07 -28.86
CA VAL A 133 -6.26 15.52 -28.95
C VAL A 133 -5.27 16.09 -29.97
N LEU A 134 -5.77 16.99 -30.81
CA LEU A 134 -4.97 17.73 -31.78
C LEU A 134 -5.02 19.21 -31.42
N SER A 135 -3.84 19.80 -31.27
CA SER A 135 -3.67 21.24 -31.07
C SER A 135 -2.83 21.79 -32.21
N ARG A 136 -3.31 22.84 -32.87
CA ARG A 136 -2.59 23.51 -33.95
C ARG A 136 -2.23 24.91 -33.53
N TYR A 137 -0.95 25.14 -33.28
CA TYR A 137 -0.38 26.43 -32.99
C TYR A 137 -0.12 27.18 -34.30
N VAL A 138 -0.58 28.42 -34.37
CA VAL A 138 -0.39 29.33 -35.50
C VAL A 138 0.30 30.63 -35.04
N VAL A 139 0.97 31.28 -35.98
CA VAL A 139 1.69 32.53 -35.73
C VAL A 139 0.72 33.67 -35.42
N THR A 140 1.02 34.43 -34.36
CA THR A 140 0.32 35.67 -33.99
C THR A 140 1.33 36.79 -33.71
N PRO A 141 0.92 38.07 -33.60
CA PRO A 141 1.82 39.17 -33.24
C PRO A 141 2.58 38.98 -31.91
N ASN A 142 2.04 38.16 -30.99
CA ASN A 142 2.53 37.99 -29.62
C ASN A 142 3.22 36.64 -29.38
N GLY A 143 3.35 35.78 -30.41
CA GLY A 143 3.90 34.43 -30.28
C GLY A 143 3.07 33.39 -31.04
N LEU A 144 3.18 32.13 -30.67
CA LEU A 144 2.35 31.06 -31.26
C LEU A 144 1.12 30.84 -30.38
N ALA A 145 -0.06 30.75 -30.98
CA ALA A 145 -1.30 30.56 -30.25
C ALA A 145 -2.14 29.42 -30.84
N THR A 146 -2.97 28.81 -30.01
CA THR A 146 -3.88 27.73 -30.41
C THR A 146 -5.21 27.81 -29.66
N HIS A 147 -6.23 27.23 -30.27
CA HIS A 147 -7.51 26.93 -29.66
C HIS A 147 -7.85 25.46 -29.94
N TYR A 148 -8.22 24.70 -28.91
CA TYR A 148 -8.57 23.30 -29.05
C TYR A 148 -9.48 22.81 -27.91
N ALA A 149 -10.05 21.62 -28.07
CA ALA A 149 -10.83 20.93 -27.04
C ALA A 149 -10.16 19.61 -26.66
N ASP A 150 -10.21 19.23 -25.38
CA ASP A 150 -9.86 17.86 -24.96
C ASP A 150 -10.96 16.82 -25.31
N LYS A 151 -11.99 17.28 -26.05
CA LYS A 151 -13.15 16.53 -26.54
C LYS A 151 -14.05 15.94 -25.45
N LYS A 152 -13.81 16.25 -24.17
CA LYS A 152 -14.58 15.66 -23.07
C LYS A 152 -15.00 16.67 -22.00
N VAL A 153 -14.05 17.48 -21.50
CA VAL A 153 -14.23 18.31 -20.31
C VAL A 153 -14.09 19.80 -20.63
N SER A 154 -13.09 20.20 -21.42
CA SER A 154 -12.73 21.62 -21.56
C SER A 154 -12.30 22.00 -22.97
N ASN A 155 -12.53 23.28 -23.28
CA ASN A 155 -11.87 24.00 -24.35
C ASN A 155 -10.70 24.81 -23.77
N TYR A 156 -9.69 25.05 -24.59
CA TYR A 156 -8.44 25.71 -24.21
C TYR A 156 -8.11 26.80 -25.21
N ASN A 157 -7.63 27.94 -24.69
CA ASN A 157 -6.91 28.95 -25.46
C ASN A 157 -5.50 29.00 -24.89
N GLU A 158 -4.48 28.82 -25.73
CA GLU A 158 -3.08 28.80 -25.30
C GLU A 158 -2.20 29.66 -26.17
N TRP A 159 -1.15 30.20 -25.57
CA TRP A 159 -0.07 30.85 -26.28
C TRP A 159 1.28 30.49 -25.67
N ILE A 160 2.28 30.32 -26.54
CA ILE A 160 3.67 30.14 -26.18
C ILE A 160 4.50 31.32 -26.69
N THR A 161 5.46 31.76 -25.87
CA THR A 161 6.16 33.04 -26.09
C THR A 161 7.66 32.90 -26.05
N THR A 162 8.23 32.87 -24.85
CA THR A 162 9.67 32.90 -24.63
C THR A 162 10.22 31.49 -24.58
N ARG A 163 11.29 31.25 -25.33
CA ARG A 163 12.00 29.97 -25.36
C ARG A 163 13.25 30.03 -24.46
N ARG A 164 13.48 28.97 -23.68
CA ARG A 164 14.76 28.68 -23.03
C ARG A 164 15.31 27.35 -23.54
N ASP A 165 16.61 27.14 -23.32
CA ASP A 165 17.29 25.93 -23.78
C ASP A 165 16.82 24.69 -23.00
N LEU A 166 16.96 23.52 -23.64
CA LEU A 166 16.58 22.24 -23.06
C LEU A 166 17.42 21.90 -21.82
N GLU A 167 16.78 21.28 -20.86
CA GLU A 167 17.47 20.61 -19.75
C GLU A 167 17.95 19.22 -20.18
N ALA A 168 18.87 18.65 -19.39
CA ALA A 168 19.43 17.32 -19.65
C ALA A 168 18.37 16.21 -19.58
N GLN A 169 17.37 16.38 -18.71
CA GLN A 169 16.20 15.51 -18.60
C GLN A 169 14.96 16.26 -19.07
N PRO A 170 13.96 15.56 -19.65
CA PRO A 170 12.67 16.18 -19.94
C PRO A 170 11.99 16.73 -18.68
N LEU A 171 11.13 17.73 -18.84
CA LEU A 171 10.31 18.34 -17.79
C LEU A 171 9.52 17.30 -16.98
N TRP A 172 9.17 16.19 -17.62
CA TRP A 172 8.53 15.05 -16.99
C TRP A 172 8.84 13.75 -17.73
N VAL A 173 9.00 12.66 -16.97
CA VAL A 173 9.25 11.32 -17.49
C VAL A 173 8.34 10.33 -16.76
N ASN A 174 7.63 9.51 -17.53
CA ASN A 174 6.90 8.37 -16.97
C ASN A 174 7.90 7.29 -16.54
N GLN A 175 7.96 7.00 -15.25
CA GLN A 175 8.86 5.99 -14.69
C GLN A 175 8.13 4.67 -14.38
N ARG A 176 6.83 4.58 -14.69
CA ARG A 176 6.04 3.36 -14.51
C ARG A 176 6.60 2.22 -15.34
N GLN A 177 6.84 1.09 -14.69
CA GLN A 177 7.36 -0.12 -15.31
C GLN A 177 6.60 -1.35 -14.84
N THR A 178 6.64 -2.38 -15.69
CA THR A 178 6.08 -3.70 -15.43
C THR A 178 7.23 -4.66 -15.18
N ILE A 179 7.29 -5.24 -13.99
CA ILE A 179 8.35 -6.16 -13.57
C ILE A 179 7.76 -7.57 -13.54
N SER A 180 8.45 -8.55 -14.11
CA SER A 180 7.99 -9.95 -14.03
C SER A 180 7.89 -10.40 -12.57
N ALA A 181 6.74 -10.97 -12.21
CA ALA A 181 6.51 -11.61 -10.94
C ALA A 181 6.52 -13.14 -11.08
N GLN A 182 7.07 -13.69 -12.17
CA GLN A 182 6.93 -15.11 -12.47
C GLN A 182 7.62 -15.97 -11.41
N GLY A 183 6.83 -16.84 -10.77
CA GLY A 183 7.32 -17.85 -9.85
C GLY A 183 8.06 -19.01 -10.54
N PRO A 184 8.57 -19.98 -9.76
CA PRO A 184 9.15 -21.20 -10.31
C PRO A 184 8.12 -21.96 -11.16
N LYS A 185 8.60 -22.79 -12.09
CA LYS A 185 7.74 -23.61 -12.95
C LYS A 185 6.78 -24.47 -12.12
N VAL A 186 5.49 -24.41 -12.45
CA VAL A 186 4.47 -25.26 -11.80
C VAL A 186 4.72 -26.73 -12.15
N PRO A 187 4.94 -27.62 -11.16
CA PRO A 187 5.15 -29.04 -11.41
C PRO A 187 3.98 -29.69 -12.16
N LEU A 188 4.26 -30.69 -13.01
CA LEU A 188 3.23 -31.35 -13.83
C LEU A 188 2.09 -31.96 -13.01
N VAL A 189 2.41 -32.58 -11.86
CA VAL A 189 1.40 -33.14 -10.94
C VAL A 189 0.49 -32.05 -10.39
N VAL A 190 1.07 -30.93 -9.95
CA VAL A 190 0.32 -29.76 -9.45
C VAL A 190 -0.56 -29.17 -10.56
N ARG A 191 -0.04 -29.06 -11.79
CA ARG A 191 -0.81 -28.59 -12.95
C ARG A 191 -2.01 -29.50 -13.23
N GLY A 192 -1.85 -30.82 -13.10
CA GLY A 192 -2.95 -31.78 -13.16
C GLY A 192 -4.04 -31.50 -12.12
N VAL A 193 -3.64 -31.24 -10.86
CA VAL A 193 -4.57 -30.88 -9.78
C VAL A 193 -5.28 -29.55 -10.06
N ILE A 194 -4.57 -28.51 -10.46
CA ILE A 194 -5.16 -27.22 -10.86
C ILE A 194 -6.20 -27.42 -11.96
N ASN A 195 -5.90 -28.25 -12.97
CA ASN A 195 -6.82 -28.51 -14.08
C ASN A 195 -8.10 -29.23 -13.63
N LEU A 196 -8.02 -30.16 -12.66
CA LEU A 196 -9.20 -30.78 -12.06
C LEU A 196 -10.09 -29.71 -11.41
N PHE A 197 -9.51 -28.87 -10.55
CA PHE A 197 -10.24 -27.78 -9.90
C PHE A 197 -10.87 -26.80 -10.90
N LYS A 198 -10.13 -26.42 -11.94
CA LYS A 198 -10.65 -25.56 -13.02
C LYS A 198 -11.85 -26.16 -13.73
N LYS A 199 -11.86 -27.48 -13.94
CA LYS A 199 -12.98 -28.20 -14.54
C LYS A 199 -14.18 -28.23 -13.60
N ASP A 200 -13.95 -28.54 -12.33
CA ASP A 200 -15.00 -28.68 -11.31
C ASP A 200 -15.75 -27.36 -11.10
N ILE A 201 -15.02 -26.25 -10.97
CA ILE A 201 -15.63 -24.92 -10.80
C ILE A 201 -16.07 -24.28 -12.12
N GLY A 202 -15.89 -24.95 -13.26
CA GLY A 202 -16.24 -24.40 -14.57
C GLY A 202 -15.45 -23.16 -14.99
N TYR A 203 -14.27 -22.90 -14.41
CA TYR A 203 -13.47 -21.68 -14.58
C TYR A 203 -13.25 -21.31 -16.04
N GLU A 204 -12.85 -22.30 -16.84
CA GLU A 204 -12.53 -22.10 -18.25
C GLU A 204 -13.75 -21.90 -19.17
N LYS A 205 -14.94 -22.21 -18.68
CA LYS A 205 -16.20 -22.04 -19.41
C LYS A 205 -16.83 -20.69 -19.12
N ASP A 206 -16.43 -20.03 -18.06
CA ASP A 206 -16.93 -18.70 -17.71
C ASP A 206 -16.66 -17.69 -18.84
N PRO A 207 -17.66 -16.87 -19.23
CA PRO A 207 -17.52 -15.91 -20.33
C PRO A 207 -16.36 -14.92 -20.15
N LEU A 208 -16.15 -14.42 -18.93
CA LEU A 208 -15.09 -13.46 -18.65
C LEU A 208 -13.73 -14.12 -18.84
N VAL A 209 -13.50 -15.28 -18.21
CA VAL A 209 -12.22 -16.02 -18.36
C VAL A 209 -11.97 -16.40 -19.82
N LYS A 210 -13.01 -16.86 -20.53
CA LYS A 210 -12.92 -17.25 -21.94
C LYS A 210 -12.45 -16.11 -22.84
N SER A 211 -12.84 -14.86 -22.55
CA SER A 211 -12.45 -13.68 -23.33
C SER A 211 -10.93 -13.45 -23.36
N TYR A 212 -10.20 -13.87 -22.34
CA TYR A 212 -8.75 -13.68 -22.22
C TYR A 212 -7.90 -14.85 -22.75
N LYS A 213 -8.48 -16.02 -23.02
CA LYS A 213 -7.72 -17.26 -23.35
C LYS A 213 -6.73 -17.13 -24.51
N ASN A 214 -7.02 -16.24 -25.45
CA ASN A 214 -6.18 -16.04 -26.63
C ASN A 214 -5.03 -15.05 -26.42
N ARG A 215 -5.06 -14.27 -25.33
CA ARG A 215 -4.02 -13.30 -24.97
C ARG A 215 -2.69 -14.01 -24.67
N PRO A 216 -1.56 -13.50 -25.18
CA PRO A 216 -0.23 -14.03 -24.87
C PRO A 216 0.04 -14.12 -23.36
N GLU A 217 -0.37 -13.12 -22.59
CA GLU A 217 -0.18 -13.04 -21.13
C GLU A 217 -0.88 -14.19 -20.41
N TYR A 218 -2.11 -14.51 -20.82
CA TYR A 218 -2.88 -15.65 -20.31
C TYR A 218 -2.21 -16.98 -20.65
N LYS A 219 -1.74 -17.15 -21.89
CA LYS A 219 -1.10 -18.40 -22.35
C LYS A 219 0.25 -18.64 -21.67
N ASN A 220 1.01 -17.58 -21.43
CA ASN A 220 2.34 -17.66 -20.85
C ASN A 220 2.32 -17.74 -19.32
N GLU A 221 1.15 -17.56 -18.69
CA GLU A 221 0.98 -17.54 -17.23
C GLU A 221 1.97 -16.57 -16.56
N ASN A 222 2.13 -15.38 -17.12
CA ASN A 222 3.16 -14.45 -16.68
C ASN A 222 2.54 -13.34 -15.82
N PRO A 223 2.64 -13.42 -14.47
CA PRO A 223 2.20 -12.34 -13.61
C PRO A 223 3.24 -11.22 -13.58
N TYR A 224 2.79 -10.01 -13.23
CA TYR A 224 3.59 -8.80 -13.20
C TYR A 224 3.34 -7.97 -11.95
N ILE A 225 4.39 -7.32 -11.45
CA ILE A 225 4.29 -6.18 -10.54
C ILE A 225 4.27 -4.90 -11.38
N VAL A 226 3.29 -4.05 -11.16
CA VAL A 226 3.25 -2.71 -11.72
C VAL A 226 3.91 -1.78 -10.72
N PHE A 227 5.12 -1.33 -11.02
CA PHE A 227 5.89 -0.44 -10.17
C PHE A 227 5.88 0.97 -10.75
N ASP A 228 5.38 1.94 -9.98
CA ASP A 228 5.17 3.30 -10.47
C ASP A 228 5.79 4.37 -9.57
N PRO A 229 7.12 4.59 -9.64
CA PRO A 229 7.79 5.64 -8.86
C PRO A 229 7.58 7.04 -9.44
N THR A 230 6.78 7.18 -10.51
CA THR A 230 6.58 8.46 -11.21
C THR A 230 6.07 9.50 -10.24
N ASP A 231 6.64 10.70 -10.32
CA ASP A 231 6.34 11.85 -9.45
C ASP A 231 6.69 11.68 -7.96
N PHE A 232 7.37 10.59 -7.54
CA PHE A 232 7.79 10.46 -6.15
C PHE A 232 8.63 11.66 -5.69
N GLN A 233 9.74 11.95 -6.37
CA GLN A 233 10.59 13.11 -6.02
C GLN A 233 9.88 14.45 -6.22
N PHE A 234 8.97 14.53 -7.20
CA PHE A 234 8.19 15.74 -7.43
C PHE A 234 7.31 16.06 -6.21
N TYR A 235 6.54 15.11 -5.70
CA TYR A 235 5.67 15.31 -4.54
C TYR A 235 6.44 15.54 -3.24
N ARG A 236 7.67 15.01 -3.13
CA ARG A 236 8.57 15.34 -2.01
C ARG A 236 8.94 16.82 -1.97
N ASN A 237 9.09 17.45 -3.14
CA ASN A 237 9.49 18.84 -3.29
C ASN A 237 8.31 19.81 -3.44
N ASN A 238 7.12 19.33 -3.83
CA ASN A 238 5.94 20.14 -4.14
C ASN A 238 4.73 19.59 -3.37
N LYS A 239 4.70 19.84 -2.06
CA LYS A 239 3.64 19.30 -1.19
C LYS A 239 2.27 19.94 -1.45
N ASP A 240 2.17 21.11 -2.06
CA ASP A 240 0.91 21.85 -2.27
C ASP A 240 0.25 21.59 -3.64
N VAL A 241 0.72 20.59 -4.39
CA VAL A 241 0.27 20.31 -5.77
C VAL A 241 -0.28 18.88 -5.91
N ILE A 242 -1.33 18.72 -6.71
CA ILE A 242 -1.80 17.44 -7.27
C ILE A 242 -1.49 17.46 -8.77
N ARG A 243 -0.86 16.41 -9.30
CA ARG A 243 -0.50 16.31 -10.72
C ARG A 243 -1.30 15.20 -11.41
N VAL A 244 -2.12 15.58 -12.37
CA VAL A 244 -2.84 14.65 -13.27
C VAL A 244 -1.99 14.42 -14.52
N THR A 245 -1.65 13.16 -14.81
CA THR A 245 -0.71 12.79 -15.89
C THR A 245 -1.40 11.96 -16.98
N ASN A 246 -1.37 12.42 -18.24
CA ASN A 246 -1.88 11.70 -19.41
C ASN A 246 -3.33 11.19 -19.25
N LYS A 247 -4.18 12.00 -18.63
CA LYS A 247 -5.60 11.73 -18.37
C LYS A 247 -6.42 12.98 -18.61
N ILE A 248 -7.72 12.82 -18.88
CA ILE A 248 -8.66 13.93 -18.76
C ILE A 248 -8.63 14.48 -17.32
N VAL A 249 -8.85 15.78 -17.15
CA VAL A 249 -8.82 16.43 -15.83
C VAL A 249 -10.25 16.63 -15.34
N ASP A 250 -10.72 15.68 -14.54
CA ASP A 250 -12.02 15.70 -13.84
C ASP A 250 -11.86 15.18 -12.39
N ASP A 251 -12.95 15.18 -11.62
CA ASP A 251 -12.91 14.82 -10.20
C ASP A 251 -12.39 13.39 -9.96
N ILE A 252 -12.70 12.44 -10.85
CA ILE A 252 -12.22 11.06 -10.74
C ILE A 252 -10.70 11.03 -10.94
N SER A 253 -10.18 11.58 -12.04
CA SER A 253 -8.73 11.55 -12.31
C SER A 253 -7.92 12.42 -11.35
N ILE A 254 -8.50 13.51 -10.83
CA ILE A 254 -7.90 14.30 -9.74
C ILE A 254 -7.87 13.47 -8.44
N THR A 255 -8.93 12.73 -8.12
CA THR A 255 -8.95 11.83 -6.94
C THR A 255 -7.88 10.74 -7.06
N GLU A 256 -7.76 10.08 -8.21
CA GLU A 256 -6.69 9.10 -8.46
C GLU A 256 -5.29 9.71 -8.22
N ALA A 257 -5.06 10.94 -8.72
CA ALA A 257 -3.81 11.66 -8.50
C ALA A 257 -3.60 12.07 -7.04
N ALA A 258 -4.66 12.46 -6.32
CA ALA A 258 -4.62 12.84 -4.92
C ALA A 258 -4.21 11.67 -4.02
N VAL A 259 -4.71 10.45 -4.28
CA VAL A 259 -4.31 9.26 -3.52
C VAL A 259 -2.82 8.94 -3.75
N LYS A 260 -2.33 9.02 -5.00
CA LYS A 260 -0.90 8.88 -5.29
C LYS A 260 -0.05 9.95 -4.60
N ARG A 261 -0.49 11.20 -4.61
CA ARG A 261 0.15 12.31 -3.89
C ARG A 261 0.22 12.04 -2.39
N ASN A 262 -0.83 11.51 -1.77
CA ASN A 262 -0.85 11.14 -0.35
C ASN A 262 0.06 9.96 -0.01
N ALA A 263 0.39 9.10 -0.98
CA ALA A 263 1.43 8.08 -0.83
C ALA A 263 2.84 8.70 -0.78
N TYR A 264 3.12 9.65 -1.67
CA TYR A 264 4.48 10.11 -1.95
C TYR A 264 4.90 11.43 -1.30
N ALA A 265 3.98 12.36 -1.07
CA ALA A 265 4.31 13.67 -0.49
C ALA A 265 4.81 13.54 0.96
N PRO A 266 4.17 12.76 1.86
CA PRO A 266 4.66 12.60 3.24
C PRO A 266 5.91 11.71 3.33
N THR A 267 6.81 11.96 4.30
CA THR A 267 7.91 11.03 4.62
C THR A 267 7.35 9.77 5.25
N LEU A 268 8.15 8.71 5.32
CA LEU A 268 7.76 7.52 6.07
C LEU A 268 7.52 7.84 7.56
N GLU A 269 8.36 8.69 8.16
CA GLU A 269 8.18 9.14 9.54
C GLU A 269 6.94 10.01 9.73
N GLU A 270 6.64 10.95 8.82
CA GLU A 270 5.41 11.76 8.84
C GLU A 270 4.17 10.85 8.79
N LYS A 271 4.17 9.80 7.95
CA LYS A 271 3.10 8.81 7.92
C LYS A 271 3.04 8.01 9.21
N ALA A 272 4.16 7.56 9.76
CA ALA A 272 4.18 6.80 11.01
C ALA A 272 3.58 7.59 12.16
N ASN A 273 3.98 8.85 12.32
CA ASN A 273 3.44 9.74 13.36
C ASN A 273 1.93 9.98 13.19
N SER A 274 1.50 10.17 11.94
CA SER A 274 0.09 10.47 11.66
C SER A 274 -0.80 9.24 11.80
N TYR A 275 -0.33 8.06 11.37
CA TYR A 275 -1.00 6.79 11.66
C TYR A 275 -1.03 6.49 13.15
N ASP A 276 0.06 6.70 13.90
CA ASP A 276 0.10 6.44 15.34
C ASP A 276 -0.93 7.30 16.09
N LYS A 277 -1.01 8.59 15.74
CA LYS A 277 -2.04 9.50 16.26
C LYS A 277 -3.44 9.01 15.90
N ASN A 278 -3.68 8.70 14.63
CA ASN A 278 -4.98 8.26 14.14
C ASN A 278 -5.43 6.95 14.82
N THR A 279 -4.53 5.96 14.92
CA THR A 279 -4.83 4.69 15.56
C THR A 279 -5.22 4.88 17.01
N ARG A 280 -4.51 5.72 17.76
CA ARG A 280 -4.83 6.01 19.16
C ARG A 280 -6.16 6.72 19.34
N ASP A 281 -6.42 7.73 18.52
CA ASP A 281 -7.59 8.60 18.64
C ASP A 281 -8.87 7.89 18.17
N PHE A 282 -8.77 7.03 17.14
CA PHE A 282 -9.93 6.52 16.42
C PHE A 282 -10.00 5.00 16.28
N HIS A 283 -8.95 4.23 16.61
CA HIS A 283 -8.93 2.80 16.29
C HIS A 283 -8.54 1.88 17.43
N ILE A 284 -8.11 2.40 18.58
CA ILE A 284 -8.00 1.62 19.81
C ILE A 284 -9.19 1.96 20.69
N ASN A 285 -10.17 1.05 20.73
CA ASN A 285 -11.36 1.25 21.55
C ASN A 285 -11.01 1.28 23.06
N GLU A 286 -12.01 1.58 23.87
CA GLU A 286 -11.86 1.75 25.32
C GLU A 286 -11.44 0.45 26.01
N ALA A 287 -11.74 -0.71 25.41
CA ALA A 287 -11.29 -2.03 25.87
C ALA A 287 -9.85 -2.38 25.43
N GLY A 288 -9.16 -1.48 24.71
CA GLY A 288 -7.78 -1.68 24.24
C GLY A 288 -7.64 -2.48 22.95
N MET A 289 -8.75 -2.71 22.24
CA MET A 289 -8.78 -3.50 21.01
C MET A 289 -8.68 -2.61 19.77
N VAL A 290 -7.97 -3.09 18.75
CA VAL A 290 -8.03 -2.50 17.41
C VAL A 290 -9.42 -2.70 16.82
N ALA A 291 -10.01 -1.62 16.32
CA ALA A 291 -11.34 -1.60 15.72
C ALA A 291 -11.39 -0.64 14.50
N HIS A 292 -12.43 -0.79 13.68
CA HIS A 292 -12.73 0.17 12.64
C HIS A 292 -13.43 1.38 13.24
N ALA A 293 -13.12 2.57 12.74
CA ALA A 293 -13.80 3.80 13.12
C ALA A 293 -15.00 4.03 12.20
N VAL A 294 -16.19 4.23 12.77
CA VAL A 294 -17.33 4.74 12.02
C VAL A 294 -17.41 6.24 12.22
N LEU A 295 -17.28 6.98 11.14
CA LEU A 295 -17.17 8.44 11.14
C LEU A 295 -18.41 9.10 10.51
N ASP A 296 -18.79 10.26 11.04
CA ASP A 296 -19.76 11.14 10.38
C ASP A 296 -19.14 11.87 9.18
N GLU A 297 -19.96 12.68 8.49
CA GLU A 297 -19.53 13.45 7.31
C GLU A 297 -18.43 14.48 7.62
N ASN A 298 -18.30 14.90 8.89
CA ASN A 298 -17.29 15.83 9.38
C ASN A 298 -16.04 15.12 9.95
N GLY A 299 -15.96 13.80 9.84
CA GLY A 299 -14.85 12.99 10.35
C GLY A 299 -14.88 12.77 11.87
N ARG A 300 -16.03 12.97 12.53
CA ARG A 300 -16.18 12.72 13.97
C ARG A 300 -16.52 11.25 14.20
N LEU A 301 -15.88 10.65 15.21
CA LEU A 301 -16.16 9.29 15.63
C LEU A 301 -17.59 9.15 16.17
N LEU A 302 -18.38 8.28 15.56
CA LEU A 302 -19.74 7.94 16.00
C LEU A 302 -19.72 6.71 16.89
N ASN A 303 -19.07 5.63 16.43
CA ASN A 303 -18.85 4.41 17.18
C ASN A 303 -17.71 3.59 16.58
N TYR A 304 -17.40 2.47 17.23
CA TYR A 304 -16.51 1.45 16.68
C TYR A 304 -17.33 0.34 16.03
N SER A 305 -16.93 -0.10 14.84
CA SER A 305 -17.39 -1.38 14.30
C SER A 305 -16.29 -2.43 14.47
N PHE A 306 -16.70 -3.68 14.76
CA PHE A 306 -15.75 -4.73 15.05
C PHE A 306 -15.08 -5.28 13.78
N ASP A 307 -13.79 -5.63 13.91
CA ASP A 307 -13.08 -6.45 12.93
C ASP A 307 -13.14 -7.91 13.41
N GLY A 308 -13.40 -8.84 12.48
CA GLY A 308 -13.33 -10.26 12.79
C GLY A 308 -11.95 -10.66 13.32
N ASP A 309 -10.88 -10.05 12.86
CA ASP A 309 -9.51 -10.42 13.22
C ASP A 309 -8.88 -9.45 14.23
N ALA A 310 -9.73 -8.75 15.01
CA ALA A 310 -9.31 -7.69 15.95
C ALA A 310 -8.20 -8.12 16.92
N ALA A 311 -8.21 -9.34 17.45
CA ALA A 311 -7.15 -9.83 18.33
C ALA A 311 -5.79 -9.96 17.61
N LEU A 312 -5.80 -10.36 16.33
CA LEU A 312 -4.60 -10.37 15.48
C LEU A 312 -4.06 -8.96 15.30
N TRP A 313 -4.91 -8.02 14.89
CA TRP A 313 -4.50 -6.62 14.68
C TRP A 313 -4.05 -5.94 15.97
N THR A 314 -4.68 -6.27 17.10
CA THR A 314 -4.27 -5.76 18.42
C THR A 314 -2.89 -6.29 18.82
N GLY A 315 -2.61 -7.57 18.59
CA GLY A 315 -1.28 -8.15 18.78
C GLY A 315 -0.21 -7.52 17.89
N MET A 316 -0.54 -7.26 16.63
CA MET A 316 0.38 -6.57 15.70
C MET A 316 0.58 -5.10 16.09
N TYR A 317 -0.47 -4.36 16.46
CA TYR A 317 -0.34 -3.00 16.95
C TYR A 317 0.55 -2.95 18.21
N LEU A 318 0.30 -3.83 19.19
CA LEU A 318 1.16 -3.97 20.37
C LEU A 318 2.62 -4.22 19.97
N GLY A 319 2.88 -5.15 19.05
CA GLY A 319 4.21 -5.40 18.52
C GLY A 319 4.85 -4.17 17.89
N SER A 320 4.10 -3.38 17.12
CA SER A 320 4.59 -2.12 16.53
C SER A 320 5.01 -1.11 17.60
N GLN A 321 4.22 -0.97 18.67
CA GLN A 321 4.50 -0.04 19.77
C GLN A 321 5.66 -0.54 20.65
N ALA A 322 5.80 -1.85 20.84
CA ALA A 322 6.96 -2.43 21.51
C ALA A 322 8.25 -2.16 20.70
N MET A 323 8.22 -2.34 19.38
CA MET A 323 9.34 -2.00 18.49
C MET A 323 9.66 -0.50 18.50
N ARG A 324 8.65 0.37 18.49
CA ARG A 324 8.80 1.84 18.70
C ARG A 324 9.50 2.13 20.01
N TYR A 325 9.01 1.58 21.12
CA TYR A 325 9.60 1.79 22.44
C TYR A 325 11.04 1.29 22.51
N LEU A 326 11.33 0.09 21.98
CA LEU A 326 12.71 -0.43 21.95
C LEU A 326 13.65 0.50 21.20
N LYS A 327 13.19 1.11 20.11
CA LYS A 327 13.99 2.00 19.26
C LYS A 327 14.12 3.43 19.77
N THR A 328 13.09 3.96 20.43
CA THR A 328 12.98 5.40 20.78
C THR A 328 12.95 5.70 22.28
N LYS A 329 12.60 4.69 23.09
CA LYS A 329 12.30 4.82 24.54
C LYS A 329 11.12 5.75 24.85
N ASP A 330 10.26 6.01 23.89
CA ASP A 330 9.06 6.84 24.07
C ASP A 330 8.04 6.19 25.02
N SER A 331 7.76 6.85 26.15
CA SER A 331 6.82 6.35 27.16
C SER A 331 5.40 6.16 26.62
N GLU A 332 4.97 6.96 25.65
CA GLU A 332 3.64 6.82 25.03
C GLU A 332 3.50 5.46 24.32
N ALA A 333 4.57 5.00 23.67
CA ALA A 333 4.58 3.68 23.03
C ALA A 333 4.45 2.56 24.06
N LEU A 334 5.10 2.69 25.22
CA LEU A 334 4.97 1.74 26.32
C LEU A 334 3.55 1.74 26.92
N ASP A 335 2.91 2.91 27.04
CA ASP A 335 1.52 3.01 27.51
C ASP A 335 0.54 2.38 26.53
N ASN A 336 0.77 2.54 25.22
CA ASN A 336 -0.01 1.84 24.19
C ASN A 336 0.15 0.33 24.29
N VAL A 337 1.37 -0.18 24.54
CA VAL A 337 1.62 -1.61 24.79
C VAL A 337 0.79 -2.08 25.99
N LYS A 338 0.82 -1.36 27.12
CA LYS A 338 0.05 -1.72 28.32
C LYS A 338 -1.45 -1.71 28.07
N LYS A 339 -1.97 -0.72 27.32
CA LYS A 339 -3.41 -0.62 26.99
C LYS A 339 -3.86 -1.82 26.16
N SER A 340 -3.16 -2.12 25.07
CA SER A 340 -3.51 -3.26 24.21
C SER A 340 -3.28 -4.62 24.87
N LEU A 341 -2.26 -4.74 25.73
CA LEU A 341 -2.04 -5.96 26.50
C LEU A 341 -3.23 -6.28 27.42
N ARG A 342 -3.77 -5.28 28.13
CA ARG A 342 -4.96 -5.47 28.98
C ARG A 342 -6.16 -5.95 28.17
N GLY A 343 -6.35 -5.43 26.95
CA GLY A 343 -7.37 -5.93 26.02
C GLY A 343 -7.18 -7.41 25.68
N LEU A 344 -5.97 -7.81 25.27
CA LEU A 344 -5.64 -9.20 24.95
C LEU A 344 -5.81 -10.16 26.14
N MET A 345 -5.41 -9.74 27.35
CA MET A 345 -5.63 -10.54 28.57
C MET A 345 -7.11 -10.63 28.93
N THR A 346 -7.88 -9.55 28.72
CA THR A 346 -9.33 -9.57 28.94
C THR A 346 -10.05 -10.55 28.01
N LEU A 347 -9.61 -10.68 26.74
CA LEU A 347 -10.15 -11.71 25.83
C LEU A 347 -10.02 -13.12 26.42
N MET A 348 -8.90 -13.39 27.08
CA MET A 348 -8.59 -14.67 27.69
C MET A 348 -9.37 -14.91 28.97
N GLU A 349 -9.87 -13.88 29.65
CA GLU A 349 -10.50 -14.01 30.97
C GLU A 349 -12.03 -13.93 30.92
N ILE A 350 -12.60 -13.15 29.99
CA ILE A 350 -14.01 -12.75 30.01
C ILE A 350 -15.02 -13.88 29.74
N THR A 351 -14.58 -14.99 29.13
CA THR A 351 -15.47 -16.07 28.68
C THR A 351 -15.95 -16.98 29.82
N ASN A 352 -15.33 -16.92 31.00
CA ASN A 352 -15.49 -17.89 32.10
C ASN A 352 -15.23 -19.36 31.72
N ASP A 353 -14.72 -19.64 30.51
CA ASP A 353 -14.33 -20.97 30.05
C ASP A 353 -12.80 -21.05 29.95
N PRO A 354 -12.13 -21.98 30.65
CA PRO A 354 -10.68 -22.12 30.61
C PRO A 354 -10.12 -22.56 29.25
N GLN A 355 -10.93 -23.14 28.35
CA GLN A 355 -10.50 -23.62 27.04
C GLN A 355 -10.83 -22.65 25.90
N GLN A 356 -11.57 -21.58 26.19
CA GLN A 356 -11.97 -20.57 25.20
C GLN A 356 -11.43 -19.18 25.55
N PHE A 357 -11.46 -18.32 24.55
CA PHE A 357 -11.21 -16.90 24.66
C PHE A 357 -12.10 -16.14 23.68
N ALA A 358 -12.37 -14.87 23.98
CA ALA A 358 -13.20 -14.01 23.14
C ALA A 358 -12.46 -13.58 21.86
N ARG A 359 -13.22 -13.26 20.81
CA ARG A 359 -12.68 -12.79 19.53
C ARG A 359 -12.32 -11.30 19.56
N THR A 360 -13.15 -10.51 20.21
CA THR A 360 -12.96 -9.07 20.43
C THR A 360 -13.83 -8.55 21.58
N LEU A 361 -13.64 -7.29 21.98
CA LEU A 361 -14.32 -6.60 23.08
C LEU A 361 -14.90 -5.28 22.61
N ALA A 362 -16.02 -4.87 23.21
CA ALA A 362 -16.57 -3.52 23.10
C ALA A 362 -17.22 -3.10 24.42
N LEU A 363 -17.49 -1.81 24.59
CA LEU A 363 -18.22 -1.32 25.76
C LEU A 363 -19.68 -1.77 25.73
N TYR A 364 -20.20 -2.14 26.89
CA TYR A 364 -21.63 -2.41 27.05
C TYR A 364 -22.42 -1.10 27.11
N ASN A 365 -23.39 -0.95 26.21
CA ASN A 365 -24.35 0.14 26.24
C ASN A 365 -25.73 -0.40 26.65
N PRO A 366 -26.27 -0.04 27.84
CA PRO A 366 -27.57 -0.54 28.29
C PRO A 366 -28.75 -0.02 27.46
N ALA A 367 -28.56 1.05 26.66
CA ALA A 367 -29.57 1.57 25.76
C ALA A 367 -29.66 0.80 24.43
N GLN A 368 -28.76 -0.15 24.17
CA GLN A 368 -28.73 -0.96 22.95
C GLN A 368 -28.83 -2.45 23.29
N PRO A 369 -29.55 -3.25 22.47
CA PRO A 369 -29.56 -4.69 22.65
C PRO A 369 -28.17 -5.28 22.40
N VAL A 370 -27.81 -6.32 23.14
CA VAL A 370 -26.58 -7.08 22.89
C VAL A 370 -26.72 -7.78 21.52
N PRO A 371 -25.80 -7.56 20.56
CA PRO A 371 -25.93 -8.15 19.22
C PRO A 371 -25.82 -9.69 19.24
N ALA A 372 -26.28 -10.34 18.17
CA ALA A 372 -26.17 -11.79 18.04
C ALA A 372 -24.71 -12.27 18.14
N LYS A 373 -24.47 -13.39 18.84
CA LYS A 373 -23.14 -13.96 19.18
C LYS A 373 -22.29 -13.12 20.14
N TRP A 374 -22.77 -11.95 20.54
CA TRP A 374 -22.16 -11.18 21.61
C TRP A 374 -22.77 -11.56 22.95
N HIS A 375 -21.96 -11.48 23.99
CA HIS A 375 -22.33 -11.79 25.35
C HIS A 375 -21.98 -10.62 26.26
N ARG A 376 -22.83 -10.34 27.24
CA ARG A 376 -22.50 -9.36 28.29
C ARG A 376 -21.46 -9.99 29.22
N GLY A 377 -20.41 -9.24 29.55
CA GLY A 377 -19.45 -9.67 30.55
C GLY A 377 -20.08 -9.77 31.95
N GLU A 378 -19.47 -10.59 32.81
CA GLU A 378 -19.91 -10.79 34.19
C GLU A 378 -18.88 -10.24 35.19
N GLY A 379 -19.30 -10.02 36.44
CA GLY A 379 -18.42 -9.57 37.53
C GLY A 379 -17.63 -8.30 37.17
N LYS A 380 -16.29 -8.38 37.22
CA LYS A 380 -15.40 -7.25 36.88
C LYS A 380 -15.54 -6.78 35.42
N PHE A 381 -16.12 -7.60 34.54
CA PHE A 381 -16.30 -7.30 33.11
C PHE A 381 -17.72 -6.85 32.74
N GLN A 382 -18.61 -6.57 33.71
CA GLN A 382 -20.00 -6.18 33.46
C GLN A 382 -20.20 -4.90 32.60
N HIS A 383 -19.12 -4.13 32.43
CA HIS A 383 -19.05 -2.92 31.60
C HIS A 383 -18.68 -3.21 30.13
N LEU A 384 -18.43 -4.47 29.78
CA LEU A 384 -18.04 -4.91 28.44
C LEU A 384 -19.08 -5.87 27.84
N ILE A 385 -19.06 -5.94 26.51
CA ILE A 385 -19.59 -7.05 25.73
C ILE A 385 -18.43 -7.71 24.97
N TRP A 386 -18.54 -9.01 24.70
CA TRP A 386 -17.53 -9.78 23.98
C TRP A 386 -18.14 -10.66 22.91
N LEU A 387 -17.40 -10.85 21.81
CA LEU A 387 -17.81 -11.71 20.70
C LEU A 387 -17.22 -13.12 20.89
N GLU A 388 -18.06 -14.15 20.77
CA GLU A 388 -17.62 -15.55 20.85
C GLU A 388 -16.76 -16.00 19.64
N GLY A 389 -16.10 -17.16 19.77
CA GLY A 389 -15.42 -17.83 18.65
C GLY A 389 -13.99 -17.35 18.39
N GLY A 390 -13.16 -17.30 19.44
CA GLY A 390 -11.71 -17.23 19.29
C GLY A 390 -11.19 -18.35 18.38
N ASN A 391 -10.30 -18.02 17.45
CA ASN A 391 -9.84 -18.97 16.43
C ASN A 391 -8.32 -18.88 16.21
N ASN A 392 -7.84 -19.59 15.19
CA ASN A 392 -6.43 -19.69 14.85
C ASN A 392 -5.74 -18.34 14.57
N ASP A 393 -6.44 -17.38 14.00
CA ASP A 393 -5.81 -16.12 13.62
C ASP A 393 -5.67 -15.23 14.86
N MET A 394 -6.68 -15.28 15.75
CA MET A 394 -6.67 -14.52 16.99
C MET A 394 -5.58 -15.00 17.95
N ILE A 395 -5.38 -16.32 18.07
CA ILE A 395 -4.35 -16.83 18.97
C ILE A 395 -2.94 -16.43 18.52
N LYS A 396 -2.67 -16.32 17.20
CA LYS A 396 -1.40 -15.77 16.71
C LYS A 396 -1.23 -14.32 17.12
N GLY A 397 -2.30 -13.53 17.11
CA GLY A 397 -2.31 -12.18 17.69
C GLY A 397 -1.95 -12.14 19.16
N ILE A 398 -2.62 -12.97 19.96
CA ILE A 398 -2.43 -13.03 21.41
C ILE A 398 -0.99 -13.46 21.75
N THR A 399 -0.48 -14.54 21.14
CA THR A 399 0.89 -15.01 21.40
C THR A 399 1.93 -13.99 20.97
N HIS A 400 1.73 -13.35 19.81
CA HIS A 400 2.62 -12.29 19.33
C HIS A 400 2.62 -11.08 20.27
N GLY A 401 1.43 -10.64 20.71
CA GLY A 401 1.28 -9.54 21.66
C GLY A 401 1.93 -9.83 23.00
N PHE A 402 1.74 -11.04 23.55
CA PHE A 402 2.34 -11.45 24.82
C PHE A 402 3.87 -11.51 24.74
N LEU A 403 4.42 -12.01 23.64
CA LEU A 403 5.87 -12.00 23.40
C LEU A 403 6.42 -10.57 23.48
N TRP A 404 5.89 -9.67 22.66
CA TRP A 404 6.40 -8.29 22.58
C TRP A 404 6.20 -7.52 23.89
N ALA A 405 5.07 -7.72 24.57
CA ALA A 405 4.85 -7.15 25.89
C ALA A 405 5.91 -7.61 26.89
N GLY A 406 6.18 -8.93 26.96
CA GLY A 406 7.21 -9.47 27.85
C GLY A 406 8.61 -8.92 27.59
N MET A 407 8.92 -8.51 26.35
CA MET A 407 10.22 -7.95 25.99
C MET A 407 10.42 -6.51 26.48
N VAL A 408 9.33 -5.75 26.72
CA VAL A 408 9.40 -4.30 26.98
C VAL A 408 8.82 -3.88 28.32
N LEU A 409 7.99 -4.70 28.95
CA LEU A 409 7.38 -4.37 30.24
C LEU A 409 8.46 -4.21 31.34
N PRO A 410 8.49 -3.08 32.04
CA PRO A 410 9.34 -2.93 33.21
C PRO A 410 8.99 -3.96 34.30
N GLN A 411 9.97 -4.45 35.04
CA GLN A 411 9.75 -5.40 36.14
C GLN A 411 8.94 -4.79 37.30
N SER A 412 8.83 -3.46 37.37
CA SER A 412 7.99 -2.76 38.34
C SER A 412 6.48 -2.92 38.10
N GLU A 413 6.06 -3.37 36.91
CA GLU A 413 4.66 -3.62 36.56
C GLU A 413 4.18 -4.98 37.11
N THR A 414 4.24 -5.16 38.44
CA THR A 414 4.09 -6.47 39.09
C THR A 414 2.77 -7.16 38.79
N GLU A 415 1.65 -6.43 38.78
CA GLU A 415 0.34 -7.00 38.48
C GLU A 415 0.20 -7.39 37.00
N LEU A 416 0.69 -6.57 36.06
CA LEU A 416 0.68 -6.94 34.65
C LEU A 416 1.54 -8.18 34.38
N TRP A 417 2.70 -8.31 35.04
CA TRP A 417 3.54 -9.51 34.94
C TRP A 417 2.84 -10.75 35.51
N LYS A 418 2.12 -10.61 36.62
CA LYS A 418 1.34 -11.69 37.21
C LYS A 418 0.22 -12.16 36.27
N GLU A 419 -0.55 -11.24 35.70
CA GLU A 419 -1.61 -11.54 34.73
C GLU A 419 -1.06 -12.14 33.45
N LEU A 420 0.03 -11.58 32.90
CA LEU A 420 0.69 -12.09 31.69
C LEU A 420 1.19 -13.53 31.88
N ARG A 421 1.80 -13.83 33.04
CA ARG A 421 2.23 -15.20 33.39
C ARG A 421 1.05 -16.16 33.49
N ALA A 422 -0.03 -15.76 34.17
CA ALA A 422 -1.23 -16.59 34.30
C ALA A 422 -1.86 -16.90 32.94
N ASN A 423 -2.05 -15.87 32.11
CA ASN A 423 -2.60 -16.00 30.77
C ASN A 423 -1.69 -16.81 29.83
N SER A 424 -0.35 -16.71 29.97
CA SER A 424 0.58 -17.53 29.20
C SER A 424 0.45 -19.03 29.47
N ARG A 425 0.15 -19.43 30.71
CA ARG A 425 -0.14 -20.84 31.05
C ARG A 425 -1.45 -21.30 30.43
N LYS A 426 -2.51 -20.46 30.53
CA LYS A 426 -3.84 -20.75 29.95
C LYS A 426 -3.79 -21.05 28.45
N LEU A 427 -2.88 -20.41 27.69
CA LEU A 427 -2.74 -20.65 26.25
C LEU A 427 -2.62 -22.13 25.88
N ILE A 428 -1.94 -22.92 26.70
CA ILE A 428 -1.62 -24.34 26.43
C ILE A 428 -2.90 -25.19 26.37
N ASP A 429 -3.90 -24.83 27.18
CA ASP A 429 -5.12 -25.62 27.37
C ASP A 429 -6.27 -25.15 26.47
N LEU A 430 -6.06 -24.10 25.67
CA LEU A 430 -7.07 -23.62 24.75
C LEU A 430 -7.43 -24.67 23.70
N GLN A 431 -8.72 -24.79 23.39
CA GLN A 431 -9.22 -25.73 22.38
C GLN A 431 -8.52 -25.51 21.03
N VAL A 432 -8.33 -24.25 20.61
CA VAL A 432 -7.66 -23.93 19.35
C VAL A 432 -6.20 -24.42 19.27
N VAL A 433 -5.51 -24.59 20.42
CA VAL A 433 -4.16 -25.16 20.47
C VAL A 433 -4.20 -26.68 20.34
N ASN A 434 -5.23 -27.32 20.90
CA ASN A 434 -5.44 -28.76 20.79
C ASN A 434 -5.89 -29.15 19.36
N ASP A 435 -6.78 -28.37 18.76
CA ASP A 435 -7.29 -28.60 17.40
C ASP A 435 -6.22 -28.36 16.32
N LYS A 436 -5.27 -27.45 16.60
CA LYS A 436 -4.22 -27.03 15.67
C LYS A 436 -2.85 -27.06 16.34
N SER A 437 -2.20 -28.22 16.22
CA SER A 437 -0.91 -28.50 16.86
C SER A 437 0.18 -27.47 16.53
N GLN A 438 0.13 -26.80 15.38
CA GLN A 438 1.03 -25.71 15.01
C GLN A 438 0.99 -24.48 15.94
N ASN A 439 0.00 -24.36 16.83
CA ASN A 439 -0.06 -23.30 17.83
C ASN A 439 0.63 -23.68 19.15
N ARG A 440 0.88 -24.97 19.37
CA ARG A 440 1.45 -25.49 20.62
C ARG A 440 2.86 -24.99 20.92
N PRO A 441 3.79 -24.85 19.94
CA PRO A 441 5.12 -24.30 20.21
C PRO A 441 5.11 -22.91 20.84
N ALA A 442 4.36 -21.97 20.26
CA ALA A 442 4.28 -20.60 20.75
C ALA A 442 3.70 -20.54 22.18
N ALA A 443 2.64 -21.32 22.45
CA ALA A 443 2.03 -21.39 23.78
C ALA A 443 3.01 -21.94 24.84
N LEU A 444 3.66 -23.09 24.55
CA LEU A 444 4.65 -23.69 25.44
C LEU A 444 5.87 -22.79 25.64
N GLY A 445 6.37 -22.17 24.57
CA GLY A 445 7.54 -21.30 24.61
C GLY A 445 7.29 -20.04 25.44
N LEU A 446 6.12 -19.40 25.29
CA LEU A 446 5.72 -18.26 26.11
C LEU A 446 5.59 -18.63 27.58
N ALA A 447 4.88 -19.73 27.88
CA ALA A 447 4.74 -20.19 29.25
C ALA A 447 6.11 -20.49 29.88
N ALA A 448 6.99 -21.19 29.16
CA ALA A 448 8.35 -21.50 29.62
C ALA A 448 9.16 -20.23 29.92
N TRP A 449 9.17 -19.27 29.00
CA TRP A 449 9.97 -18.06 29.14
C TRP A 449 9.42 -17.09 30.20
N LEU A 450 8.12 -16.76 30.15
CA LEU A 450 7.51 -15.77 31.03
C LEU A 450 7.44 -16.22 32.50
N THR A 451 7.31 -17.53 32.72
CA THR A 451 7.21 -18.12 34.06
C THR A 451 8.50 -18.72 34.58
N ASN A 452 9.53 -18.83 33.74
CA ASN A 452 10.79 -19.53 34.03
C ASN A 452 10.58 -20.98 34.50
N ASP A 453 9.59 -21.67 33.95
CA ASP A 453 9.20 -23.03 34.32
C ASP A 453 9.86 -24.06 33.39
N ALA A 454 10.77 -24.86 33.94
CA ALA A 454 11.55 -25.84 33.19
C ALA A 454 10.69 -26.94 32.55
N SER A 455 9.52 -27.24 33.12
CA SER A 455 8.64 -28.30 32.59
C SER A 455 8.04 -27.92 31.24
N PHE A 456 7.64 -26.65 31.06
CA PHE A 456 7.17 -26.15 29.78
C PHE A 456 8.30 -26.08 28.75
N LYS A 457 9.52 -25.74 29.19
CA LYS A 457 10.70 -25.73 28.32
C LYS A 457 11.01 -27.12 27.78
N GLU A 458 10.95 -28.15 28.63
CA GLU A 458 11.16 -29.55 28.20
C GLU A 458 10.10 -29.99 27.19
N GLN A 459 8.82 -29.66 27.45
CA GLN A 459 7.73 -29.93 26.51
C GLN A 459 7.90 -29.22 25.17
N TYR A 460 8.36 -27.96 25.18
CA TYR A 460 8.67 -27.18 23.98
C TYR A 460 9.75 -27.87 23.14
N ILE A 461 10.87 -28.27 23.75
CA ILE A 461 11.98 -28.96 23.07
C ILE A 461 11.49 -30.31 22.49
N LYS A 462 10.80 -31.11 23.32
CA LYS A 462 10.25 -32.40 22.91
C LYS A 462 9.25 -32.29 21.77
N TYR A 463 8.51 -31.18 21.68
CA TYR A 463 7.61 -30.93 20.56
C TYR A 463 8.40 -30.80 19.25
N TYR A 464 9.45 -29.98 19.20
CA TYR A 464 10.28 -29.82 18.01
C TYR A 464 11.07 -31.08 17.65
N ASP A 465 11.56 -31.85 18.63
CA ASP A 465 12.25 -33.13 18.36
C ASP A 465 11.33 -34.20 17.74
N LYS A 466 10.02 -34.16 18.05
CA LYS A 466 9.01 -35.05 17.46
C LYS A 466 8.65 -34.67 16.02
N ILE A 467 8.83 -33.41 15.64
CA ILE A 467 8.67 -32.96 14.26
C ILE A 467 9.90 -33.46 13.48
N LYS A 468 9.95 -34.78 13.21
CA LYS A 468 10.97 -35.35 12.31
C LYS A 468 10.89 -34.60 10.98
N THR A 469 12.04 -34.11 10.53
CA THR A 469 12.33 -33.51 9.22
C THR A 469 11.63 -34.24 8.06
N LYS A 470 10.40 -33.82 7.75
CA LYS A 470 9.84 -33.83 6.40
C LYS A 470 9.45 -32.39 6.07
N VAL A 471 10.46 -31.53 5.95
CA VAL A 471 10.32 -30.21 5.36
C VAL A 471 10.77 -30.31 3.91
N THR A 472 10.03 -31.08 3.11
CA THR A 472 10.17 -31.06 1.64
C THR A 472 8.85 -31.46 1.01
N GLY A 473 8.17 -30.48 0.40
CA GLY A 473 7.28 -30.66 -0.74
C GLY A 473 5.90 -31.27 -0.47
N TYR A 474 4.86 -30.49 -0.74
CA TYR A 474 3.52 -30.95 -1.12
C TYR A 474 2.54 -31.36 -0.02
N SER A 475 2.42 -30.57 1.05
CA SER A 475 1.10 -30.35 1.68
C SER A 475 0.60 -28.96 1.28
N PHE A 476 -0.72 -28.74 1.22
CA PHE A 476 -1.26 -27.39 0.98
C PHE A 476 -0.98 -26.42 2.15
N ASP A 477 -0.36 -26.91 3.24
CA ASP A 477 0.24 -26.15 4.34
C ASP A 477 1.75 -25.85 4.10
N THR A 478 2.30 -26.15 2.92
CA THR A 478 3.65 -25.76 2.49
C THR A 478 3.66 -24.42 1.75
N THR A 479 4.76 -23.69 1.84
CA THR A 479 4.98 -22.45 1.08
C THR A 479 5.00 -22.74 -0.42
N PHE A 480 4.03 -22.21 -1.16
CA PHE A 480 4.01 -22.26 -2.62
C PHE A 480 3.60 -20.93 -3.23
N TYR A 481 4.10 -20.67 -4.44
CA TYR A 481 3.70 -19.57 -5.28
C TYR A 481 3.67 -20.04 -6.74
N TRP A 482 2.47 -20.10 -7.33
CA TRP A 482 2.26 -20.58 -8.69
C TRP A 482 1.68 -19.47 -9.55
N HIS A 483 2.57 -18.70 -10.17
CA HIS A 483 2.29 -17.64 -11.13
C HIS A 483 1.11 -16.72 -10.71
N GLY A 484 1.09 -16.31 -9.45
CA GLY A 484 0.05 -15.44 -8.88
C GLY A 484 -0.88 -16.12 -7.87
N SER A 485 -0.99 -17.45 -7.85
CA SER A 485 -1.80 -18.15 -6.86
C SER A 485 -0.98 -18.54 -5.62
N ALA A 486 -1.42 -18.08 -4.44
CA ALA A 486 -0.87 -18.39 -3.12
C ALA A 486 -1.91 -18.15 -2.02
N ASP A 487 -1.67 -18.65 -0.80
CA ASP A 487 -2.47 -18.31 0.39
C ASP A 487 -1.94 -17.03 1.06
N TRP A 488 -2.31 -15.87 0.51
CA TRP A 488 -1.80 -14.56 0.94
C TRP A 488 -2.04 -14.25 2.42
N SER A 489 -3.23 -14.59 2.93
CA SER A 489 -3.55 -14.42 4.35
C SER A 489 -2.74 -15.39 5.22
N GLY A 490 -2.61 -16.65 4.78
CA GLY A 490 -1.76 -17.64 5.42
C GLY A 490 -0.28 -17.23 5.49
N ILE A 491 0.25 -16.55 4.47
CA ILE A 491 1.62 -16.02 4.48
C ILE A 491 1.79 -14.98 5.57
N ASN A 492 0.88 -14.00 5.66
CA ASN A 492 0.93 -12.98 6.71
C ASN A 492 0.84 -13.62 8.11
N LEU A 493 -0.05 -14.59 8.28
CA LEU A 493 -0.21 -15.29 9.55
C LEU A 493 1.03 -16.13 9.91
N GLY A 494 1.62 -16.79 8.92
CA GLY A 494 2.87 -17.53 9.04
C GLY A 494 4.01 -16.62 9.48
N LEU A 495 4.14 -15.44 8.86
CA LEU A 495 5.12 -14.42 9.22
C LEU A 495 5.02 -13.98 10.69
N VAL A 496 3.80 -13.71 11.18
CA VAL A 496 3.57 -13.36 12.60
C VAL A 496 3.99 -14.52 13.53
N GLY A 497 3.69 -15.76 13.13
CA GLY A 497 4.15 -16.96 13.81
C GLY A 497 5.67 -17.10 13.82
N ASP A 498 6.33 -16.91 12.68
CA ASP A 498 7.77 -17.07 12.50
C ASP A 498 8.56 -16.10 13.38
N ILE A 499 8.16 -14.83 13.44
CA ILE A 499 8.75 -13.85 14.37
C ILE A 499 8.64 -14.36 15.81
N THR A 500 7.46 -14.86 16.17
CA THR A 500 7.18 -15.32 17.53
C THR A 500 8.04 -16.53 17.91
N ASP A 501 8.03 -17.55 17.06
CA ASP A 501 8.72 -18.81 17.32
C ASP A 501 10.25 -18.64 17.30
N ILE A 502 10.80 -17.86 16.36
CA ILE A 502 12.25 -17.58 16.28
C ILE A 502 12.70 -16.83 17.55
N THR A 503 11.96 -15.79 17.94
CA THR A 503 12.31 -14.97 19.11
C THR A 503 12.24 -15.79 20.40
N LEU A 504 11.21 -16.65 20.56
CA LEU A 504 11.11 -17.55 21.70
C LEU A 504 12.26 -18.57 21.74
N ALA A 505 12.66 -19.12 20.59
CA ALA A 505 13.80 -20.03 20.52
C ALA A 505 15.10 -19.33 20.95
N ASP A 506 15.32 -18.08 20.53
CA ASP A 506 16.44 -17.25 21.01
C ASP A 506 16.37 -17.00 22.52
N LEU A 507 15.22 -16.56 23.05
CA LEU A 507 15.02 -16.27 24.47
C LEU A 507 15.18 -17.51 25.39
N LEU A 508 14.84 -18.70 24.88
CA LEU A 508 15.00 -19.97 25.59
C LEU A 508 16.38 -20.61 25.41
N GLY A 509 17.27 -20.00 24.62
CA GLY A 509 18.61 -20.51 24.31
C GLY A 509 18.61 -21.79 23.46
N GLN A 510 17.60 -21.97 22.60
CA GLN A 510 17.43 -23.16 21.75
C GLN A 510 17.94 -22.92 20.32
N SER A 511 19.27 -22.82 20.17
CA SER A 511 19.93 -22.49 18.89
C SER A 511 19.54 -23.42 17.73
N LYS A 512 19.50 -24.73 17.96
CA LYS A 512 19.12 -25.70 16.91
C LYS A 512 17.71 -25.46 16.37
N ILE A 513 16.74 -25.25 17.25
CA ILE A 513 15.34 -24.98 16.88
C ILE A 513 15.25 -23.65 16.13
N ARG A 514 15.88 -22.61 16.67
CA ARG A 514 15.95 -21.29 16.05
C ARG A 514 16.50 -21.34 14.63
N ASP A 515 17.63 -22.02 14.43
CA ASP A 515 18.29 -22.05 13.12
C ASP A 515 17.42 -22.77 12.08
N GLN A 516 16.72 -23.85 12.46
CA GLN A 516 15.72 -24.50 11.60
C GLN A 516 14.55 -23.58 11.25
N LEU A 517 14.04 -22.79 12.21
CA LEU A 517 12.96 -21.84 11.96
C LEU A 517 13.40 -20.70 11.02
N ARG A 518 14.64 -20.22 11.16
CA ARG A 518 15.24 -19.22 10.27
C ARG A 518 15.43 -19.73 8.85
N GLU A 519 15.86 -20.99 8.68
CA GLU A 519 15.95 -21.63 7.36
C GLU A 519 14.57 -21.70 6.70
N ARG A 520 13.53 -22.14 7.43
CA ARG A 520 12.15 -22.16 6.94
C ARG A 520 11.66 -20.76 6.51
N LEU A 521 11.98 -19.72 7.28
CA LEU A 521 11.62 -18.35 6.95
C LEU A 521 12.30 -17.87 5.66
N MET A 522 13.57 -18.25 5.45
CA MET A 522 14.29 -17.95 4.21
C MET A 522 13.70 -18.71 3.02
N ASP A 523 13.33 -19.98 3.16
CA ASP A 523 12.66 -20.76 2.11
C ASP A 523 11.31 -20.14 1.70
N ALA A 524 10.56 -19.66 2.69
CA ALA A 524 9.34 -18.89 2.46
C ALA A 524 9.63 -17.62 1.66
N TRP A 525 10.65 -16.85 2.07
CA TRP A 525 11.05 -15.64 1.34
C TRP A 525 11.44 -15.94 -0.11
N VAL A 526 12.27 -16.96 -0.37
CA VAL A 526 12.67 -17.34 -1.74
C VAL A 526 11.43 -17.61 -2.59
N THR A 527 10.48 -18.39 -2.06
CA THR A 527 9.23 -18.77 -2.74
C THR A 527 8.39 -17.56 -3.13
N TYR A 528 8.31 -16.54 -2.26
CA TYR A 528 7.43 -15.39 -2.45
C TYR A 528 8.11 -14.13 -2.97
N SER A 529 9.45 -14.12 -3.05
CA SER A 529 10.23 -12.97 -3.52
C SER A 529 9.81 -12.44 -4.90
N PRO A 530 9.39 -13.28 -5.90
CA PRO A 530 8.94 -12.76 -7.18
C PRO A 530 7.70 -11.87 -7.08
N ALA A 531 6.83 -12.12 -6.10
CA ALA A 531 5.62 -11.33 -5.86
C ALA A 531 5.88 -10.06 -5.02
N GLN A 532 7.15 -9.73 -4.74
CA GLN A 532 7.57 -8.54 -3.96
C GLN A 532 6.81 -8.36 -2.64
N ARG A 533 6.68 -9.42 -1.83
CA ARG A 533 6.09 -9.31 -0.49
C ARG A 533 7.05 -8.57 0.45
N HIS A 534 6.93 -7.24 0.48
CA HIS A 534 7.86 -6.35 1.19
C HIS A 534 7.94 -6.64 2.70
N LEU A 535 6.80 -6.87 3.38
CA LEU A 535 6.82 -7.23 4.80
C LEU A 535 7.54 -8.56 5.05
N GLN A 536 7.34 -9.57 4.20
CA GLN A 536 8.07 -10.84 4.27
C GLN A 536 9.58 -10.64 4.12
N THR A 537 9.99 -9.75 3.22
CA THR A 537 11.41 -9.41 3.02
C THR A 537 12.01 -8.75 4.25
N LEU A 538 11.29 -7.81 4.90
CA LEU A 538 11.74 -7.19 6.15
C LEU A 538 11.87 -8.22 7.27
N VAL A 539 10.91 -9.14 7.42
CA VAL A 539 10.98 -10.17 8.46
C VAL A 539 12.10 -11.16 8.20
N ALA A 540 12.26 -11.64 6.97
CA ALA A 540 13.38 -12.49 6.58
C ALA A 540 14.73 -11.81 6.84
N TYR A 541 14.83 -10.50 6.58
CA TYR A 541 16.04 -9.72 6.88
C TYR A 541 16.33 -9.71 8.38
N GLY A 542 15.37 -9.28 9.18
CA GLY A 542 15.56 -9.03 10.60
C GLY A 542 15.71 -10.28 11.46
N PHE A 543 15.01 -11.36 11.12
CA PHE A 543 14.91 -12.54 11.97
C PHE A 543 15.70 -13.75 11.45
N ALA A 544 16.22 -13.71 10.21
CA ALA A 544 17.06 -14.77 9.65
C ALA A 544 18.36 -14.24 9.03
N TYR A 545 18.27 -13.49 7.93
CA TYR A 545 19.43 -13.11 7.10
C TYR A 545 20.50 -12.34 7.88
N LYS A 546 20.11 -11.33 8.67
CA LYS A 546 21.03 -10.50 9.47
C LYS A 546 21.82 -11.30 10.52
N HIS A 547 21.32 -12.47 10.90
CA HIS A 547 21.94 -13.34 11.90
C HIS A 547 22.88 -14.40 11.30
N GLY A 548 23.24 -14.26 10.03
CA GLY A 548 24.15 -15.19 9.35
C GLY A 548 23.51 -16.55 9.02
N THR A 549 22.21 -16.73 9.29
CA THR A 549 21.48 -17.90 8.82
C THR A 549 21.26 -17.76 7.31
N ARG A 550 22.25 -18.24 6.56
CA ARG A 550 22.15 -18.47 5.11
C ARG A 550 21.85 -19.93 4.77
N GLY A 551 21.89 -20.84 5.75
CA GLY A 551 21.83 -22.28 5.52
C GLY A 551 22.95 -22.76 4.56
N GLY A 552 23.15 -24.07 4.46
CA GLY A 552 23.92 -24.67 3.37
C GLY A 552 23.11 -24.84 2.08
N ASN A 553 21.79 -24.61 2.16
CA ASN A 553 20.79 -24.92 1.14
C ASN A 553 20.10 -23.67 0.57
N PHE A 554 20.81 -22.54 0.45
CA PHE A 554 20.26 -21.43 -0.33
C PHE A 554 19.91 -21.97 -1.71
N ARG A 555 18.62 -21.98 -2.07
CA ARG A 555 18.21 -22.37 -3.42
C ARG A 555 19.01 -21.50 -4.39
N SER A 556 19.58 -22.10 -5.42
CA SER A 556 20.39 -21.39 -6.43
C SER A 556 19.67 -20.18 -7.05
N GLU A 557 18.34 -20.18 -6.97
CA GLU A 557 17.40 -19.12 -7.35
C GLU A 557 17.47 -17.86 -6.46
N SER A 558 18.26 -17.86 -5.39
CA SER A 558 18.41 -16.73 -4.48
C SER A 558 19.90 -16.35 -4.34
N SER A 559 20.19 -15.06 -4.43
CA SER A 559 21.55 -14.52 -4.26
C SER A 559 21.56 -13.36 -3.27
N GLU A 560 22.72 -13.06 -2.70
CA GLU A 560 22.91 -11.88 -1.86
C GLU A 560 22.53 -10.58 -2.60
N ALA A 561 22.88 -10.48 -3.88
CA ALA A 561 22.50 -9.35 -4.71
C ALA A 561 20.98 -9.21 -4.84
N GLN A 562 20.27 -10.31 -5.10
CA GLN A 562 18.81 -10.34 -5.20
C GLN A 562 18.14 -9.99 -3.87
N PHE A 563 18.62 -10.55 -2.75
CA PHE A 563 18.08 -10.25 -1.43
C PHE A 563 18.25 -8.76 -1.10
N ASN A 564 19.45 -8.21 -1.31
CA ASN A 564 19.73 -6.80 -1.06
C ASN A 564 18.89 -5.88 -1.98
N ALA A 565 18.66 -6.27 -3.24
CA ALA A 565 17.76 -5.55 -4.13
C ALA A 565 16.32 -5.56 -3.60
N SER A 566 15.79 -6.71 -3.17
CA SER A 566 14.46 -6.81 -2.56
C SER A 566 14.35 -6.00 -1.26
N LEU A 567 15.39 -6.00 -0.43
CA LEU A 567 15.43 -5.22 0.82
C LEU A 567 15.39 -3.72 0.52
N ASN A 568 16.17 -3.25 -0.46
CA ASN A 568 16.13 -1.86 -0.90
C ASN A 568 14.76 -1.48 -1.50
N GLN A 569 14.09 -2.42 -2.14
CA GLN A 569 12.72 -2.24 -2.65
C GLN A 569 11.66 -2.27 -1.54
N ALA A 570 11.91 -2.88 -0.39
CA ALA A 570 10.91 -3.02 0.68
C ALA A 570 10.37 -1.67 1.20
N ALA A 571 11.18 -0.61 1.13
CA ALA A 571 10.73 0.75 1.45
C ALA A 571 9.59 1.23 0.54
N TRP A 572 9.51 0.76 -0.71
CA TRP A 572 8.42 1.13 -1.63
C TRP A 572 7.06 0.62 -1.18
N GLY A 573 6.99 -0.58 -0.60
CA GLY A 573 5.75 -1.06 0.01
C GLY A 573 5.18 -0.11 1.07
N LEU A 574 6.05 0.57 1.83
CA LEU A 574 5.62 1.61 2.78
C LEU A 574 5.34 2.94 2.07
N ARG A 575 6.12 3.31 1.04
CA ARG A 575 5.89 4.55 0.29
C ARG A 575 4.54 4.55 -0.41
N GLU A 576 4.09 3.43 -0.94
CA GLU A 576 2.83 3.33 -1.69
C GLU A 576 1.56 3.42 -0.81
N ILE A 577 1.67 3.19 0.50
CA ILE A 577 0.54 3.34 1.42
C ILE A 577 0.28 4.84 1.65
N PRO A 578 -0.87 5.40 1.23
CA PRO A 578 -1.17 6.82 1.39
C PRO A 578 -1.48 7.19 2.85
N TYR A 579 -1.24 8.45 3.22
CA TYR A 579 -1.83 9.04 4.42
C TYR A 579 -2.43 10.43 4.11
N PRO A 580 -3.68 10.71 4.50
CA PRO A 580 -4.66 9.73 5.01
C PRO A 580 -5.01 8.69 3.94
N ARG A 581 -5.52 7.52 4.36
CA ARG A 581 -6.13 6.59 3.40
C ARG A 581 -7.44 7.19 2.86
N PRO A 582 -7.82 6.87 1.62
CA PRO A 582 -9.10 7.33 1.09
C PRO A 582 -10.27 6.75 1.89
N ASN A 583 -11.16 7.61 2.38
CA ASN A 583 -12.44 7.23 2.96
C ASN A 583 -13.57 7.79 2.05
N LEU A 584 -13.75 7.15 0.90
CA LEU A 584 -14.60 7.62 -0.20
C LEU A 584 -15.63 6.55 -0.58
N ASP A 585 -16.80 6.95 -1.07
CA ASP A 585 -17.70 6.05 -1.80
C ASP A 585 -17.11 5.83 -3.20
N VAL A 586 -16.48 4.67 -3.41
CA VAL A 586 -15.69 4.41 -4.61
C VAL A 586 -15.86 2.97 -5.09
N THR A 587 -15.79 2.77 -6.39
CA THR A 587 -15.63 1.44 -7.00
C THR A 587 -14.42 1.46 -7.91
N ILE A 588 -13.61 0.42 -7.81
CA ILE A 588 -12.35 0.23 -8.53
C ILE A 588 -12.46 -1.04 -9.36
N ASP A 589 -12.08 -0.98 -10.63
CA ASP A 589 -12.00 -2.15 -11.50
C ASP A 589 -10.94 -1.96 -12.59
N HIS A 590 -9.81 -2.62 -12.41
CA HIS A 590 -8.72 -2.64 -13.40
C HIS A 590 -9.04 -3.54 -14.60
N SER A 591 -10.03 -4.45 -14.52
CA SER A 591 -10.34 -5.38 -15.61
C SER A 591 -10.97 -4.73 -16.84
N LEU A 592 -11.41 -3.48 -16.72
CA LEU A 592 -11.88 -2.68 -17.85
C LEU A 592 -10.73 -2.16 -18.72
N ARG A 593 -9.48 -2.19 -18.22
CA ARG A 593 -8.33 -1.69 -18.99
C ARG A 593 -7.91 -2.67 -20.09
N PRO A 594 -7.54 -2.20 -21.29
CA PRO A 594 -7.17 -3.05 -22.42
C PRO A 594 -5.84 -3.79 -22.23
N ASP A 595 -5.00 -3.31 -21.31
CA ASP A 595 -3.73 -3.94 -20.91
C ASP A 595 -3.89 -4.97 -19.78
N TRP A 596 -5.06 -5.03 -19.12
CA TRP A 596 -5.32 -6.02 -18.08
C TRP A 596 -5.59 -7.41 -18.66
N CYS A 597 -5.26 -8.44 -17.88
CA CYS A 597 -5.47 -9.83 -18.27
C CYS A 597 -5.81 -10.70 -17.05
N MET A 598 -6.80 -11.58 -17.22
CA MET A 598 -7.20 -12.59 -16.23
C MET A 598 -6.08 -13.63 -16.04
N SER A 599 -5.90 -14.13 -14.82
CA SER A 599 -4.99 -15.24 -14.56
C SER A 599 -5.57 -16.58 -15.07
N PRO A 600 -4.75 -17.43 -15.73
CA PRO A 600 -5.15 -18.79 -16.11
C PRO A 600 -5.19 -19.76 -14.93
N ILE A 601 -4.60 -19.39 -13.79
CA ILE A 601 -4.60 -20.14 -12.54
C ILE A 601 -5.56 -19.44 -11.56
N PRO A 602 -6.68 -20.08 -11.19
CA PRO A 602 -7.63 -19.47 -10.26
C PRO A 602 -6.99 -19.21 -8.89
N ARG A 603 -7.35 -18.11 -8.22
CA ARG A 603 -6.93 -17.87 -6.83
C ARG A 603 -7.59 -18.90 -5.92
N LEU A 604 -6.88 -19.35 -4.88
CA LEU A 604 -7.47 -20.17 -3.80
C LEU A 604 -8.32 -21.35 -4.30
N PHE A 605 -7.95 -21.97 -5.43
CA PHE A 605 -8.80 -22.94 -6.14
C PHE A 605 -9.22 -24.14 -5.26
N TRP A 606 -8.40 -24.51 -4.27
CA TRP A 606 -8.69 -25.57 -3.30
C TRP A 606 -9.89 -25.24 -2.38
N LYS A 607 -10.34 -23.98 -2.31
CA LYS A 607 -11.53 -23.58 -1.56
C LYS A 607 -12.84 -24.01 -2.22
N SER A 608 -12.82 -24.53 -3.45
CA SER A 608 -14.02 -25.15 -4.06
C SER A 608 -14.53 -26.36 -3.27
N LEU A 609 -13.67 -26.99 -2.47
CA LEU A 609 -14.05 -28.09 -1.59
C LEU A 609 -14.93 -27.65 -0.41
N LYS A 610 -14.97 -26.35 -0.10
CA LYS A 610 -15.86 -25.82 0.94
C LYS A 610 -17.31 -25.89 0.48
N LYS A 611 -18.23 -26.15 1.42
CA LYS A 611 -19.68 -26.17 1.15
C LYS A 611 -20.41 -25.09 1.97
N PRO A 612 -21.31 -24.29 1.37
CA PRO A 612 -21.61 -24.25 -0.07
C PRO A 612 -20.38 -23.80 -0.89
N GLU A 613 -20.29 -24.30 -2.14
CA GLU A 613 -19.18 -23.97 -3.03
C GLU A 613 -19.26 -22.49 -3.43
N PRO A 614 -18.14 -21.73 -3.37
CA PRO A 614 -18.13 -20.34 -3.80
C PRO A 614 -18.47 -20.20 -5.29
N PRO A 615 -19.08 -19.07 -5.71
CA PRO A 615 -19.29 -18.80 -7.15
C PRO A 615 -17.95 -18.69 -7.89
N VAL A 616 -17.95 -18.93 -9.21
CA VAL A 616 -16.74 -18.89 -10.06
C VAL A 616 -15.96 -17.58 -9.90
N SER A 617 -16.67 -16.46 -9.72
CA SER A 617 -16.09 -15.12 -9.50
C SER A 617 -15.24 -15.00 -8.24
N TYR A 618 -15.44 -15.84 -7.23
CA TYR A 618 -14.58 -15.93 -6.05
C TYR A 618 -13.13 -16.30 -6.42
N PHE A 619 -12.96 -17.05 -7.51
CA PHE A 619 -11.68 -17.57 -7.96
C PHE A 619 -10.97 -16.68 -8.99
N TYR A 620 -11.52 -15.50 -9.31
CA TYR A 620 -10.88 -14.54 -10.22
C TYR A 620 -9.71 -13.81 -9.57
N GLN A 621 -8.64 -13.65 -10.35
CA GLN A 621 -7.52 -12.76 -10.06
C GLN A 621 -6.90 -12.32 -11.39
N GLY A 622 -6.28 -11.14 -11.41
CA GLY A 622 -5.55 -10.67 -12.58
C GLY A 622 -4.15 -11.29 -12.69
N LEU A 623 -3.41 -10.87 -13.70
CA LEU A 623 -1.97 -11.08 -13.81
C LEU A 623 -1.15 -9.88 -13.29
N TYR A 624 -1.79 -8.82 -12.81
CA TYR A 624 -1.10 -7.58 -12.40
C TYR A 624 -1.32 -7.30 -10.92
N ASN A 625 -0.22 -7.07 -10.20
CA ASN A 625 -0.21 -6.49 -8.86
C ASN A 625 0.03 -4.99 -8.99
N TYR A 626 -1.00 -4.20 -8.70
CA TYR A 626 -0.96 -2.74 -8.83
C TYR A 626 -0.40 -2.08 -7.56
N PRO A 627 0.14 -0.84 -7.67
CA PRO A 627 0.57 -0.09 -6.50
C PRO A 627 -0.55 0.03 -5.47
N VAL A 628 -0.19 0.09 -4.18
CA VAL A 628 -1.18 0.14 -3.09
C VAL A 628 -2.19 1.28 -3.26
N PHE A 629 -1.74 2.45 -3.73
CA PHE A 629 -2.59 3.63 -3.98
C PHE A 629 -3.57 3.49 -5.16
N GLU A 630 -3.54 2.40 -5.94
CA GLU A 630 -4.48 2.11 -7.04
C GLU A 630 -5.51 1.03 -6.70
N LEU A 631 -5.40 0.38 -5.53
CA LEU A 631 -6.35 -0.65 -5.11
C LEU A 631 -6.44 -0.81 -3.59
N GLN A 632 -5.43 -1.42 -2.94
CA GLN A 632 -5.58 -1.86 -1.54
C GLN A 632 -5.71 -0.68 -0.57
N ALA A 633 -5.24 0.52 -0.90
CA ALA A 633 -5.35 1.70 -0.06
C ALA A 633 -6.80 2.06 0.31
N PHE A 634 -7.77 1.72 -0.54
CA PHE A 634 -9.17 2.15 -0.40
C PHE A 634 -9.97 1.27 0.55
N THR A 635 -9.66 -0.02 0.63
CA THR A 635 -10.54 -1.02 1.28
C THR A 635 -9.81 -1.89 2.28
N SER A 636 -8.49 -2.02 2.16
CA SER A 636 -7.73 -2.95 2.99
C SER A 636 -7.71 -2.52 4.45
N ASN A 637 -8.12 -3.43 5.32
CA ASN A 637 -7.87 -3.34 6.76
C ASN A 637 -6.44 -3.75 7.13
N PHE A 638 -5.73 -4.48 6.27
CA PHE A 638 -4.34 -4.87 6.47
C PHE A 638 -3.65 -5.25 5.14
N VAL A 639 -2.92 -4.32 4.50
CA VAL A 639 -2.46 -4.49 3.10
C VAL A 639 -1.60 -5.74 2.89
N TRP A 640 -0.85 -6.17 3.91
CA TRP A 640 0.09 -7.27 3.80
C TRP A 640 -0.56 -8.66 3.85
N LYS A 641 -1.85 -8.77 4.18
CA LYS A 641 -2.60 -10.04 4.12
C LYS A 641 -3.33 -10.22 2.79
N ASP A 642 -3.58 -9.12 2.09
CA ASP A 642 -4.45 -9.13 0.92
C ASP A 642 -3.77 -9.76 -0.29
N GLY A 643 -4.62 -10.20 -1.22
CA GLY A 643 -4.17 -10.79 -2.47
C GLY A 643 -3.36 -9.80 -3.29
N ALA A 644 -2.20 -10.25 -3.78
CA ALA A 644 -1.34 -9.41 -4.61
C ALA A 644 -1.98 -9.08 -5.97
N PHE A 645 -2.75 -10.00 -6.55
CA PHE A 645 -3.30 -9.87 -7.91
C PHE A 645 -4.82 -9.61 -7.91
N LEU A 646 -5.32 -8.97 -6.85
CA LEU A 646 -6.66 -8.41 -6.84
C LEU A 646 -6.73 -7.28 -7.89
N TYR A 647 -7.92 -7.07 -8.46
CA TYR A 647 -8.09 -6.12 -9.57
C TYR A 647 -9.32 -5.23 -9.43
N GLN A 648 -10.24 -5.57 -8.54
CA GLN A 648 -11.46 -4.80 -8.29
C GLN A 648 -11.76 -4.78 -6.80
N ASP A 649 -12.33 -3.67 -6.34
CA ASP A 649 -12.84 -3.53 -4.99
C ASP A 649 -13.82 -2.35 -4.89
N SER A 650 -14.52 -2.24 -3.76
CA SER A 650 -15.43 -1.12 -3.49
C SER A 650 -15.40 -0.72 -2.02
N HIS A 651 -15.41 0.58 -1.76
CA HIS A 651 -15.48 1.13 -0.42
C HIS A 651 -16.70 2.03 -0.27
N ARG A 652 -17.23 2.13 0.96
CA ARG A 652 -18.25 3.10 1.32
C ARG A 652 -17.65 4.12 2.27
N LYS A 653 -17.90 5.41 2.00
CA LYS A 653 -17.53 6.49 2.91
C LYS A 653 -18.12 6.25 4.30
N GLY A 654 -17.35 6.56 5.33
CA GLY A 654 -17.79 6.56 6.74
C GLY A 654 -17.25 5.43 7.58
N VAL A 655 -16.51 4.47 7.00
CA VAL A 655 -15.77 3.44 7.76
C VAL A 655 -14.29 3.57 7.45
N GLU A 656 -13.48 3.75 8.49
CA GLU A 656 -12.03 3.89 8.37
C GLU A 656 -11.28 2.71 9.00
N ASN A 657 -10.20 2.29 8.33
CA ASN A 657 -9.30 1.24 8.76
C ASN A 657 -8.10 1.81 9.55
N SER A 658 -7.60 1.04 10.51
CA SER A 658 -6.69 1.54 11.56
C SER A 658 -5.27 1.93 11.14
N GLY A 659 -4.79 1.48 9.96
CA GLY A 659 -3.42 1.72 9.49
C GLY A 659 -2.34 0.94 10.27
N VAL A 660 -2.74 -0.07 11.06
CA VAL A 660 -1.80 -0.89 11.86
C VAL A 660 -0.78 -1.64 11.00
N ASP A 661 -1.14 -2.00 9.77
CA ASP A 661 -0.25 -2.55 8.76
C ASP A 661 0.93 -1.63 8.43
N TYR A 662 0.69 -0.31 8.31
CA TYR A 662 1.72 0.68 8.10
C TYR A 662 2.64 0.79 9.33
N LEU A 663 2.05 0.95 10.51
CA LEU A 663 2.78 1.08 11.77
C LEU A 663 3.68 -0.13 12.03
N TYR A 664 3.13 -1.34 11.84
CA TYR A 664 3.87 -2.57 12.00
C TYR A 664 5.06 -2.64 11.04
N GLY A 665 4.82 -2.40 9.75
CA GLY A 665 5.87 -2.44 8.73
C GLY A 665 6.97 -1.39 8.97
N TYR A 666 6.60 -0.15 9.31
CA TYR A 666 7.54 0.93 9.59
C TYR A 666 8.40 0.65 10.83
N TRP A 667 7.77 0.33 11.97
CA TRP A 667 8.50 0.08 13.22
C TRP A 667 9.31 -1.21 13.18
N LEU A 668 8.85 -2.24 12.47
CA LEU A 668 9.65 -3.42 12.17
C LEU A 668 10.92 -3.03 11.41
N ALA A 669 10.78 -2.29 10.32
CA ALA A 669 11.91 -1.90 9.49
C ALA A 669 12.94 -1.05 10.27
N ARG A 670 12.47 -0.16 11.15
CA ARG A 670 13.31 0.63 12.07
C ARG A 670 13.98 -0.22 13.16
N TYR A 671 13.27 -1.19 13.72
CA TYR A 671 13.77 -2.10 14.76
C TYR A 671 14.92 -2.97 14.23
N ILE A 672 14.73 -3.56 13.05
CA ILE A 672 15.72 -4.45 12.43
C ILE A 672 16.88 -3.69 11.77
N GLY A 673 16.72 -2.37 11.58
CA GLY A 673 17.74 -1.51 10.96
C GLY A 673 17.81 -1.64 9.44
N ALA A 674 16.66 -1.79 8.77
CA ALA A 674 16.60 -1.80 7.31
C ALA A 674 16.99 -0.44 6.72
N THR A 675 17.60 -0.46 5.53
CA THR A 675 18.03 0.74 4.79
C THR A 675 16.86 1.45 4.13
N ASN A 676 17.01 2.75 3.84
CA ASN A 676 16.02 3.58 3.12
C ASN A 676 14.64 3.77 3.81
N ILE A 677 14.60 3.58 5.14
CA ILE A 677 13.40 3.74 5.98
C ILE A 677 13.35 5.10 6.72
N ASN A 678 14.50 5.78 6.81
CA ASN A 678 14.63 7.07 7.49
C ASN A 678 14.11 8.23 6.64
#